data_AF-A0A959QWU0-F1
#
_entry.id   AF-A0A959QWU0-F1
#
_cell.length_a   1.000
_cell.length_b   1.000
_cell.length_c   1.000
_cell.angle_alpha   90.00
_cell.angle_beta   90.00
_cell.angle_gamma   90.00
#
_symmetry.space_group_name_H-M   'P 1'
#
loop_
_entity.id
_entity.type
_entity.pdbx_description
1 polymer ?
#
loop_
_entity_poly.entity_id
_entity_poly.type
_entity_poly.pdbx_seq_one_letter_code
_entity_poly.pdbx_strand_id
1 'polypeptide(L)'
;MKLTIIACTLILSFLSQANSQIWDEVSTPFEYERVENLVSLNNEVYISKRDLGLEKTFNYKYSNNDWIRAKNDSLYEVFGTLKHIVQFNNRVLISSTYGIYLSEDSAKSWTKLEGPNFSGDCDISPNGIFAIKTSNENHLFKFDETENLWKPLDEDKQDTLQIFFIKQVESNYTHLFALQQKVANPFKYKDTVSGGIFISTDKGEKWEKTLSDSTLSTMFVTEDYVLVSTKNGKLWKSKDNGKTWNVIEIGTTIISFTLDGERIIGNSSPKGVIESRDNGITWQVINESIYNSQFYKKDNKYFFMNFGLVYESDSLFTEVKHTNLIRKDTRIGFIYDYNDTLLSVGNFQRGVQYSTDNAKSWHTYYPFLEENRVDLTNVYFNRNQIYLLNQGFFLTKIYASNDYGYSFDSVNFGGSINDFTILENKILLSGSFGILESKDYGKTFTTIDTTIIKNNFRIMKMAQTGSDDLLAFSTFNGVFKSSDNAETWSKLVDSLPTDTTFASINSFYEFDDNYYAVNTTPPLIIKSTDKGLSWQKLEIELFNEIQYCYLEMVDENNLILSSYGNGIRGLRITNDQGKNWKRIDEDLPLFSETVETNSYIYRIIGRKGNNIFVGSSTTSYLNGNLFVSTLEKIGVQSSVESEIERNYLYTYPPYPNPAKSEVKILFYWDINLPMTTDDISIYDITGKKIDAVGNISLVKQESHYGNLIWDCSSAQPGIYLINIKHGTEEKAVKVVVE
;
A
#
# COMPACT_ATOMS: atom_id res chain seq x y z
N MET A 1 -57.01 16.95 0.48
CA MET A 1 -56.63 15.71 1.20
C MET A 1 -56.07 14.63 0.26
N LYS A 2 -56.75 14.20 -0.81
CA LYS A 2 -56.19 13.23 -1.78
C LYS A 2 -54.97 13.75 -2.57
N LEU A 3 -54.93 15.04 -2.97
CA LEU A 3 -53.74 15.61 -3.64
C LEU A 3 -52.52 15.78 -2.71
N THR A 4 -52.76 16.05 -1.42
CA THR A 4 -51.69 16.21 -0.42
C THR A 4 -51.04 14.87 -0.08
N ILE A 5 -51.83 13.79 -0.07
CA ILE A 5 -51.32 12.43 0.13
C ILE A 5 -50.48 12.01 -1.07
N ILE A 6 -50.95 12.22 -2.31
CA ILE A 6 -50.19 11.87 -3.53
C ILE A 6 -48.88 12.67 -3.62
N ALA A 7 -48.88 13.96 -3.25
CA ALA A 7 -47.66 14.76 -3.20
C ALA A 7 -46.68 14.27 -2.11
N CYS A 8 -47.16 13.84 -0.94
CA CYS A 8 -46.31 13.25 0.09
C CYS A 8 -45.75 11.88 -0.33
N THR A 9 -46.52 11.02 -1.02
CA THR A 9 -46.01 9.75 -1.53
C THR A 9 -45.00 9.93 -2.65
N LEU A 10 -45.17 10.94 -3.51
CA LEU A 10 -44.21 11.30 -4.55
C LEU A 10 -42.94 11.93 -3.97
N ILE A 11 -43.04 12.78 -2.95
CA ILE A 11 -41.88 13.35 -2.26
C ILE A 11 -41.13 12.27 -1.45
N LEU A 12 -41.84 11.32 -0.83
CA LEU A 12 -41.23 10.14 -0.19
C LEU A 12 -40.58 9.20 -1.21
N SER A 13 -41.17 9.02 -2.41
CA SER A 13 -40.53 8.21 -3.46
C SER A 13 -39.29 8.89 -4.06
N PHE A 14 -39.31 10.22 -4.22
CA PHE A 14 -38.14 11.00 -4.68
C PHE A 14 -37.05 11.13 -3.61
N LEU A 15 -37.41 11.19 -2.32
CA LEU A 15 -36.45 11.12 -1.20
C LEU A 15 -35.92 9.70 -1.00
N SER A 16 -36.68 8.65 -1.31
CA SER A 16 -36.19 7.26 -1.28
C SER A 16 -35.26 6.91 -2.44
N GLN A 17 -35.37 7.62 -3.57
CA GLN A 17 -34.41 7.53 -4.68
C GLN A 17 -33.13 8.32 -4.42
N ALA A 18 -33.09 9.18 -3.40
CA ALA A 18 -31.91 9.97 -3.04
C ALA A 18 -30.89 9.21 -2.16
N ASN A 19 -31.06 7.90 -1.93
CA ASN A 19 -30.09 7.08 -1.18
C ASN A 19 -30.02 5.63 -1.71
N SER A 20 -29.95 5.44 -3.04
CA SER A 20 -29.71 4.12 -3.64
C SER A 20 -28.22 3.73 -3.68
N GLN A 21 -27.33 4.57 -3.16
CA GLN A 21 -25.89 4.32 -3.17
C GLN A 21 -25.48 3.43 -1.99
N ILE A 22 -25.05 2.21 -2.31
CA ILE A 22 -24.55 1.20 -1.39
C ILE A 22 -23.10 1.53 -1.01
N TRP A 23 -22.27 1.95 -1.97
CA TRP A 23 -20.84 2.17 -1.76
C TRP A 23 -20.44 3.64 -1.87
N ASP A 24 -19.76 4.11 -0.83
CA ASP A 24 -19.17 5.45 -0.77
C ASP A 24 -17.68 5.36 -1.10
N GLU A 25 -17.18 6.13 -2.08
CA GLU A 25 -15.73 6.22 -2.36
C GLU A 25 -15.04 6.97 -1.21
N VAL A 26 -13.93 6.43 -0.73
CA VAL A 26 -13.14 7.01 0.37
C VAL A 26 -11.70 7.26 -0.06
N SER A 27 -10.95 7.98 0.79
CA SER A 27 -9.53 8.23 0.52
C SER A 27 -8.76 6.93 0.57
N THR A 28 -7.77 6.80 -0.29
CA THR A 28 -6.89 5.63 -0.30
C THR A 28 -5.62 5.94 0.50
N PRO A 29 -5.02 4.95 1.19
CA PRO A 29 -3.80 5.21 1.96
C PRO A 29 -2.66 5.74 1.08
N PHE A 30 -2.48 5.19 -0.11
CA PHE A 30 -1.31 5.49 -0.95
C PHE A 30 -1.66 6.44 -2.12
N GLU A 31 -2.15 7.65 -1.86
CA GLU A 31 -2.49 8.64 -2.90
C GLU A 31 -1.27 9.37 -3.50
N TYR A 32 -0.59 8.81 -4.50
CA TYR A 32 0.44 9.55 -5.25
C TYR A 32 0.58 9.13 -6.73
N GLU A 33 0.75 10.09 -7.65
CA GLU A 33 0.88 9.85 -9.10
C GLU A 33 2.28 9.28 -9.38
N ARG A 34 2.33 8.12 -10.03
CA ARG A 34 3.59 7.63 -10.56
C ARG A 34 4.04 8.57 -11.69
N VAL A 35 5.10 9.31 -11.43
CA VAL A 35 5.86 10.02 -12.44
C VAL A 35 6.65 9.00 -13.26
N GLU A 36 6.37 8.93 -14.54
CA GLU A 36 7.00 7.99 -15.47
C GLU A 36 8.39 8.47 -15.90
N ASN A 37 8.56 9.80 -15.97
CA ASN A 37 9.86 10.39 -16.24
C ASN A 37 9.92 11.85 -15.79
N LEU A 38 11.13 12.32 -15.51
CA LEU A 38 11.48 13.69 -15.19
C LEU A 38 12.50 14.15 -16.24
N VAL A 39 12.27 15.30 -16.89
CA VAL A 39 13.20 15.84 -17.89
C VAL A 39 13.33 17.36 -17.70
N SER A 40 14.42 17.94 -18.21
CA SER A 40 14.62 19.40 -18.16
C SER A 40 15.01 19.97 -19.50
N LEU A 41 14.63 21.23 -19.75
CA LEU A 41 15.11 22.03 -20.87
C LEU A 41 15.34 23.47 -20.40
N ASN A 42 16.51 24.06 -20.63
CA ASN A 42 16.77 25.49 -20.39
C ASN A 42 16.29 26.01 -19.01
N ASN A 43 16.68 25.33 -17.92
CA ASN A 43 16.26 25.67 -16.53
C ASN A 43 14.73 25.52 -16.28
N GLU A 44 14.02 24.82 -17.17
CA GLU A 44 12.64 24.36 -16.98
C GLU A 44 12.62 22.86 -16.69
N VAL A 45 11.67 22.43 -15.87
CA VAL A 45 11.52 21.02 -15.46
C VAL A 45 10.13 20.53 -15.83
N TYR A 46 10.08 19.33 -16.39
CA TYR A 46 8.87 18.69 -16.89
C TYR A 46 8.75 17.28 -16.32
N ILE A 47 7.52 16.86 -16.08
CA ILE A 47 7.20 15.48 -15.69
C ILE A 47 6.14 14.90 -16.59
N SER A 48 6.29 13.60 -16.85
CA SER A 48 5.27 12.78 -17.50
C SER A 48 4.55 11.94 -16.47
N LYS A 49 3.22 12.00 -16.45
CA LYS A 49 2.37 11.28 -15.51
C LYS A 49 1.39 10.39 -16.26
N ARG A 50 1.31 9.11 -15.88
CA ARG A 50 0.32 8.19 -16.48
C ARG A 50 -1.00 8.28 -15.72
N ASP A 51 -2.06 8.64 -16.43
CA ASP A 51 -3.43 8.46 -15.99
C ASP A 51 -3.84 7.01 -16.26
N LEU A 52 -3.99 6.23 -15.18
CA LEU A 52 -4.35 4.83 -15.24
C LEU A 52 -5.84 4.62 -15.56
N GLY A 53 -6.71 5.60 -15.32
CA GLY A 53 -8.13 5.51 -15.66
C GLY A 53 -8.39 5.69 -17.15
N LEU A 54 -7.52 6.43 -17.83
CA LEU A 54 -7.59 6.68 -19.27
C LEU A 54 -6.51 5.94 -20.10
N GLU A 55 -5.60 5.25 -19.43
CA GLU A 55 -4.36 4.69 -20.01
C GLU A 55 -3.53 5.71 -20.84
N LYS A 56 -3.68 7.00 -20.52
CA LYS A 56 -3.01 8.11 -21.23
C LYS A 56 -1.90 8.70 -20.37
N THR A 57 -0.86 9.25 -20.99
CA THR A 57 0.17 10.01 -20.27
C THR A 57 -0.03 11.51 -20.52
N PHE A 58 0.07 12.30 -19.45
CA PHE A 58 -0.01 13.75 -19.47
C PHE A 58 1.30 14.38 -19.00
N ASN A 59 1.65 15.50 -19.60
CA ASN A 59 2.88 16.21 -19.31
C ASN A 59 2.61 17.50 -18.53
N TYR A 60 3.46 17.80 -17.56
CA TYR A 60 3.34 18.94 -16.66
C TYR A 60 4.65 19.71 -16.67
N LYS A 61 4.56 21.04 -16.58
CA LYS A 61 5.71 21.94 -16.44
C LYS A 61 5.68 22.54 -15.04
N TYR A 62 6.82 22.60 -14.37
CA TYR A 62 6.92 23.31 -13.09
C TYR A 62 6.92 24.83 -13.31
N SER A 63 5.95 25.52 -12.72
CA SER A 63 5.82 26.98 -12.82
C SER A 63 5.02 27.52 -11.64
N ASN A 64 5.36 28.71 -11.14
CA ASN A 64 4.70 29.35 -9.99
C ASN A 64 4.61 28.45 -8.73
N ASN A 65 5.67 27.68 -8.45
CA ASN A 65 5.72 26.70 -7.35
C ASN A 65 4.66 25.58 -7.44
N ASP A 66 4.19 25.26 -8.64
CA ASP A 66 3.24 24.16 -8.86
C ASP A 66 3.50 23.44 -10.20
N TRP A 67 2.99 22.21 -10.30
CA TRP A 67 3.00 21.42 -11.52
C TRP A 67 1.80 21.78 -12.38
N ILE A 68 2.01 22.71 -13.31
CA ILE A 68 0.98 23.15 -14.22
C ILE A 68 0.90 22.14 -15.37
N ARG A 69 -0.26 21.51 -15.54
CA ARG A 69 -0.52 20.66 -16.70
C ARG A 69 -0.31 21.51 -17.96
N ALA A 70 0.53 21.04 -18.87
CA ALA A 70 0.70 21.69 -20.15
C ALA A 70 -0.65 21.65 -20.91
N LYS A 71 -1.41 22.75 -20.89
CA LYS A 71 -2.70 22.91 -21.58
C LYS A 71 -2.64 24.12 -22.49
N ASN A 72 -2.63 23.87 -23.80
CA ASN A 72 -3.40 24.59 -24.81
C ASN A 72 -3.11 24.00 -26.20
N ASP A 73 -4.16 23.99 -27.03
CA ASP A 73 -4.20 23.69 -28.47
C ASP A 73 -3.71 22.31 -28.90
N SER A 74 -4.57 21.28 -28.92
CA SER A 74 -4.43 20.08 -29.78
C SER A 74 -3.11 19.26 -29.71
N LEU A 75 -2.18 19.59 -28.82
CA LEU A 75 -0.75 19.30 -28.95
C LEU A 75 -0.21 18.23 -27.99
N TYR A 76 -0.94 17.79 -26.96
CA TYR A 76 -0.31 17.08 -25.83
C TYR A 76 -0.87 15.68 -25.50
N GLU A 77 -1.95 15.24 -26.14
CA GLU A 77 -2.31 13.80 -26.12
C GLU A 77 -1.39 12.94 -27.02
N VAL A 78 -0.54 13.59 -27.83
CA VAL A 78 0.18 12.96 -28.95
C VAL A 78 1.58 12.44 -28.60
N PHE A 79 2.16 12.81 -27.45
CA PHE A 79 3.55 12.42 -27.11
C PHE A 79 3.65 11.20 -26.18
N GLY A 80 2.66 10.96 -25.31
CA GLY A 80 2.82 9.97 -24.26
C GLY A 80 3.90 10.39 -23.25
N THR A 81 4.74 9.45 -22.79
CA THR A 81 5.84 9.73 -21.83
C THR A 81 7.02 10.38 -22.54
N LEU A 82 7.42 11.58 -22.09
CA LEU A 82 8.63 12.27 -22.54
C LEU A 82 9.86 11.49 -22.08
N LYS A 83 10.77 11.19 -22.99
CA LYS A 83 12.02 10.48 -22.74
C LYS A 83 13.22 11.42 -22.70
N HIS A 84 13.28 12.32 -23.66
CA HIS A 84 14.32 13.35 -23.73
C HIS A 84 13.76 14.61 -24.40
N ILE A 85 14.32 15.76 -24.05
CA ILE A 85 14.00 17.05 -24.63
C ILE A 85 15.30 17.83 -24.82
N VAL A 86 15.49 18.41 -26.00
CA VAL A 86 16.72 19.14 -26.37
C VAL A 86 16.36 20.30 -27.28
N GLN A 87 17.14 21.38 -27.24
CA GLN A 87 16.91 22.57 -28.05
C GLN A 87 18.20 23.05 -28.69
N PHE A 88 18.10 23.48 -29.95
CA PHE A 88 19.14 24.21 -30.66
C PHE A 88 18.51 25.43 -31.34
N ASN A 89 18.92 26.63 -30.96
CA ASN A 89 18.28 27.89 -31.36
C ASN A 89 16.77 27.89 -31.10
N ASN A 90 15.95 28.11 -32.13
CA ASN A 90 14.48 28.07 -32.08
C ASN A 90 13.91 26.64 -32.19
N ARG A 91 14.75 25.64 -32.48
CA ARG A 91 14.32 24.27 -32.75
C ARG A 91 14.32 23.45 -31.47
N VAL A 92 13.20 22.81 -31.14
CA VAL A 92 13.08 21.92 -29.97
C VAL A 92 12.73 20.51 -30.46
N LEU A 93 13.46 19.52 -29.98
CA LEU A 93 13.24 18.11 -30.29
C LEU A 93 12.80 17.35 -29.04
N ILE A 94 11.77 16.54 -29.17
CA ILE A 94 11.27 15.65 -28.12
C ILE A 94 11.35 14.21 -28.61
N SER A 95 11.94 13.35 -27.77
CA SER A 95 11.77 11.90 -27.85
C SER A 95 10.72 11.47 -26.84
N SER A 96 9.81 10.59 -27.26
CA SER A 96 8.67 10.17 -26.46
C SER A 96 8.27 8.72 -26.75
N THR A 97 7.34 8.16 -25.96
CA THR A 97 6.82 6.80 -26.22
C THR A 97 6.11 6.64 -27.56
N TYR A 98 5.70 7.74 -28.20
CA TYR A 98 4.99 7.72 -29.49
C TYR A 98 5.86 8.18 -30.68
N GLY A 99 7.14 8.47 -30.44
CA GLY A 99 8.11 8.83 -31.48
C GLY A 99 8.83 10.16 -31.23
N ILE A 100 9.43 10.70 -32.30
CA ILE A 100 10.19 11.96 -32.29
C ILE A 100 9.33 13.10 -32.83
N TYR A 101 9.39 14.25 -32.16
CA TYR A 101 8.65 15.45 -32.53
C TYR A 101 9.56 16.66 -32.55
N LEU A 102 9.40 17.49 -33.57
CA LEU A 102 10.21 18.67 -33.83
C LEU A 102 9.33 19.93 -33.80
N SER A 103 9.77 20.94 -33.08
CA SER A 103 9.24 22.29 -33.12
C SER A 103 10.25 23.22 -33.76
N GLU A 104 9.80 24.07 -34.68
CA GLU A 104 10.63 25.07 -35.36
C GLU A 104 10.44 26.49 -34.77
N ASP A 105 9.59 26.63 -33.76
CA ASP A 105 9.10 27.93 -33.26
C ASP A 105 9.17 28.05 -31.73
N SER A 106 10.16 27.40 -31.12
CA SER A 106 10.40 27.37 -29.67
C SER A 106 9.24 26.74 -28.88
N ALA A 107 8.85 25.53 -29.30
CA ALA A 107 7.80 24.70 -28.69
C ALA A 107 6.38 25.30 -28.77
N LYS A 108 6.09 26.18 -29.74
CA LYS A 108 4.73 26.69 -29.96
C LYS A 108 3.91 25.75 -30.86
N SER A 109 4.53 25.11 -31.83
CA SER A 109 3.94 24.09 -32.69
C SER A 109 4.89 22.91 -32.89
N TRP A 110 4.33 21.74 -33.23
CA TRP A 110 5.07 20.48 -33.32
C TRP A 110 4.73 19.73 -34.60
N THR A 111 5.73 19.09 -35.20
CA THR A 111 5.61 18.15 -36.31
C THR A 111 6.19 16.82 -35.89
N LYS A 112 5.43 15.74 -36.06
CA LYS A 112 5.95 14.38 -35.86
C LYS A 112 6.88 14.02 -37.01
N LEU A 113 8.09 13.59 -36.69
CA LEU A 113 9.03 13.06 -37.68
C LEU A 113 8.73 11.57 -37.86
N GLU A 114 7.98 11.21 -38.91
CA GLU A 114 7.61 9.82 -39.19
C GLU A 114 8.85 8.94 -39.36
N GLY A 115 8.83 7.75 -38.77
CA GLY A 115 10.00 6.89 -38.74
C GLY A 115 9.80 5.65 -37.87
N PRO A 116 10.90 4.91 -37.61
CA PRO A 116 10.90 3.78 -36.69
C PRO A 116 10.36 4.15 -35.29
N ASN A 117 10.01 3.14 -34.49
CA ASN A 117 9.62 3.33 -33.08
C ASN A 117 10.80 3.81 -32.23
N PHE A 118 11.08 5.11 -32.28
CA PHE A 118 12.06 5.77 -31.43
C PHE A 118 11.58 5.85 -29.99
N SER A 119 12.46 5.51 -29.07
CA SER A 119 12.16 5.39 -27.64
C SER A 119 13.38 5.66 -26.76
N GLY A 120 14.53 5.97 -27.37
CA GLY A 120 15.78 6.33 -26.69
C GLY A 120 16.04 7.83 -26.71
N ASP A 121 17.31 8.19 -26.48
CA ASP A 121 17.79 9.57 -26.47
C ASP A 121 17.77 10.20 -27.89
N CYS A 122 17.75 11.53 -27.96
CA CYS A 122 17.73 12.30 -29.21
C CYS A 122 18.52 13.59 -29.07
N ASP A 123 19.10 14.06 -30.19
CA ASP A 123 19.91 15.27 -30.25
C ASP A 123 19.60 16.10 -31.49
N ILE A 124 19.76 17.42 -31.38
CA ILE A 124 19.55 18.38 -32.47
C ILE A 124 20.68 19.40 -32.51
N SER A 125 21.21 19.65 -33.70
CA SER A 125 22.39 20.49 -33.90
C SER A 125 22.46 21.11 -35.30
N PRO A 126 23.41 22.01 -35.59
CA PRO A 126 23.71 22.43 -36.97
C PRO A 126 24.07 21.29 -37.92
N ASN A 127 24.55 20.16 -37.40
CA ASN A 127 24.97 19.01 -38.20
C ASN A 127 23.83 18.01 -38.46
N GLY A 128 22.63 18.30 -37.95
CA GLY A 128 21.42 17.51 -38.17
C GLY A 128 20.75 17.06 -36.87
N ILE A 129 19.69 16.29 -37.07
CA ILE A 129 18.89 15.65 -36.03
C ILE A 129 19.29 14.17 -35.94
N PHE A 130 19.48 13.69 -34.71
CA PHE A 130 19.84 12.32 -34.41
C PHE A 130 18.87 11.73 -33.39
N ALA A 131 18.55 10.45 -33.54
CA ALA A 131 17.68 9.75 -32.61
C ALA A 131 18.07 8.27 -32.47
N ILE A 132 17.76 7.72 -31.31
CA ILE A 132 18.05 6.34 -30.98
C ILE A 132 16.74 5.55 -30.92
N LYS A 133 16.66 4.52 -31.75
CA LYS A 133 15.60 3.52 -31.65
C LYS A 133 15.99 2.54 -30.55
N THR A 134 15.17 2.37 -29.51
CA THR A 134 15.40 1.30 -28.52
C THR A 134 14.41 0.18 -28.76
N SER A 135 14.92 -0.97 -29.22
CA SER A 135 14.13 -2.18 -29.48
C SER A 135 14.95 -3.42 -29.12
N ASN A 136 14.69 -4.59 -29.70
CA ASN A 136 15.57 -5.76 -29.51
C ASN A 136 17.00 -5.47 -29.99
N GLU A 137 17.13 -4.58 -30.97
CA GLU A 137 18.38 -3.99 -31.46
C GLU A 137 18.26 -2.46 -31.34
N ASN A 138 19.23 -1.79 -30.70
CA ASN A 138 19.27 -0.33 -30.69
C ASN A 138 20.09 0.16 -31.88
N HIS A 139 19.54 1.14 -32.58
CA HIS A 139 20.16 1.73 -33.76
C HIS A 139 20.19 3.25 -33.65
N LEU A 140 21.30 3.84 -34.09
CA LEU A 140 21.46 5.28 -34.26
C LEU A 140 21.00 5.71 -35.64
N PHE A 141 20.10 6.68 -35.69
CA PHE A 141 19.61 7.26 -36.94
C PHE A 141 19.96 8.74 -37.03
N LYS A 142 20.21 9.19 -38.26
CA LYS A 142 20.25 10.59 -38.64
C LYS A 142 19.04 10.91 -39.52
N PHE A 143 18.40 12.03 -39.24
CA PHE A 143 17.28 12.50 -40.06
C PHE A 143 17.81 13.28 -41.26
N ASP A 144 17.40 12.86 -42.45
CA ASP A 144 17.62 13.61 -43.68
C ASP A 144 16.45 14.58 -43.88
N GLU A 145 16.69 15.86 -43.61
CA GLU A 145 15.67 16.91 -43.75
C GLU A 145 15.26 17.15 -45.21
N THR A 146 16.08 16.76 -46.19
CA THR A 146 15.77 16.97 -47.62
C THR A 146 14.86 15.88 -48.17
N GLU A 147 15.08 14.64 -47.74
CA GLU A 147 14.29 13.47 -48.15
C GLU A 147 13.15 13.15 -47.16
N ASN A 148 13.11 13.85 -46.02
CA ASN A 148 12.15 13.66 -44.93
C ASN A 148 12.11 12.20 -44.43
N LEU A 149 13.28 11.60 -44.23
CA LEU A 149 13.42 10.19 -43.82
C LEU A 149 14.60 9.96 -42.88
N TRP A 150 14.50 8.89 -42.09
CA TRP A 150 15.56 8.47 -41.17
C TRP A 150 16.53 7.50 -41.84
N LYS A 151 17.82 7.85 -41.84
CA LYS A 151 18.92 7.00 -42.32
C LYS A 151 19.65 6.37 -41.12
N PRO A 152 19.73 5.03 -41.02
CA PRO A 152 20.55 4.38 -39.99
C PRO A 152 22.03 4.67 -40.25
N LEU A 153 22.79 4.87 -39.18
CA LEU A 153 24.24 5.19 -39.22
C LEU A 153 25.13 4.02 -38.76
N ASP A 154 24.53 2.89 -38.38
CA ASP A 154 25.21 1.76 -37.77
C ASP A 154 24.85 0.40 -38.40
N GLU A 155 24.34 0.39 -39.65
CA GLU A 155 23.91 -0.83 -40.36
C GLU A 155 24.98 -1.93 -40.43
N ASP A 156 26.27 -1.57 -40.42
CA ASP A 156 27.41 -2.51 -40.45
C ASP A 156 27.80 -3.08 -39.07
N LYS A 157 27.13 -2.65 -37.97
CA LYS A 157 27.45 -3.05 -36.59
C LYS A 157 26.33 -3.93 -36.00
N GLN A 158 26.13 -5.08 -36.64
CA GLN A 158 24.91 -5.90 -36.58
C GLN A 158 24.62 -6.72 -35.30
N ASP A 159 25.26 -6.50 -34.15
CA ASP A 159 24.93 -7.31 -32.95
C ASP A 159 24.81 -6.50 -31.65
N THR A 160 23.56 -6.41 -31.17
CA THR A 160 23.14 -6.14 -29.78
C THR A 160 23.85 -4.98 -29.06
N LEU A 161 23.73 -3.79 -29.63
CA LEU A 161 24.21 -2.55 -29.02
C LEU A 161 23.11 -1.95 -28.13
N GLN A 162 23.45 -1.59 -26.89
CA GLN A 162 22.71 -0.63 -26.07
C GLN A 162 23.41 0.72 -26.17
N ILE A 163 22.77 1.60 -26.91
CA ILE A 163 23.09 3.00 -26.94
C ILE A 163 22.49 3.67 -25.72
N PHE A 164 23.30 4.41 -24.95
CA PHE A 164 22.82 5.06 -23.73
C PHE A 164 22.44 6.52 -23.96
N PHE A 165 23.31 7.31 -24.57
CA PHE A 165 23.11 8.75 -24.75
C PHE A 165 23.86 9.27 -25.98
N ILE A 166 23.30 10.30 -26.62
CA ILE A 166 23.95 11.11 -27.65
C ILE A 166 24.10 12.53 -27.13
N LYS A 167 25.30 13.09 -27.20
CA LYS A 167 25.58 14.46 -26.75
C LYS A 167 26.45 15.18 -27.76
N GLN A 168 26.18 16.46 -27.95
CA GLN A 168 27.02 17.34 -28.72
C GLN A 168 27.95 18.15 -27.81
N VAL A 169 29.18 18.36 -28.26
CA VAL A 169 30.07 19.38 -27.71
C VAL A 169 29.75 20.71 -28.39
N GLU A 170 29.32 21.70 -27.60
CA GLU A 170 28.84 22.99 -28.09
C GLU A 170 29.91 23.80 -28.84
N SER A 171 31.17 23.73 -28.39
CA SER A 171 32.24 24.61 -28.88
C SER A 171 32.66 24.35 -30.33
N ASN A 172 32.46 23.13 -30.84
CA ASN A 172 32.88 22.73 -32.20
C ASN A 172 31.89 21.80 -32.90
N TYR A 173 30.68 21.66 -32.34
CA TYR A 173 29.61 20.79 -32.85
C TYR A 173 30.00 19.32 -33.04
N THR A 174 31.03 18.83 -32.35
CA THR A 174 31.43 17.42 -32.38
C THR A 174 30.36 16.56 -31.71
N HIS A 175 29.98 15.46 -32.36
CA HIS A 175 29.01 14.51 -31.82
C HIS A 175 29.74 13.41 -31.05
N LEU A 176 29.32 13.21 -29.80
CA LEU A 176 29.77 12.16 -28.93
C LEU A 176 28.63 11.19 -28.66
N PHE A 177 29.00 9.92 -28.58
CA PHE A 177 28.02 8.88 -28.40
C PHE A 177 28.56 7.73 -27.56
N ALA A 178 27.73 7.26 -26.63
CA ALA A 178 28.07 6.16 -25.73
C ALA A 178 27.40 4.84 -26.16
N LEU A 179 28.21 3.79 -26.35
CA LEU A 179 27.79 2.44 -26.72
C LEU A 179 28.18 1.42 -25.64
N GLN A 180 27.28 0.50 -25.30
CA GLN A 180 27.58 -0.72 -24.53
C GLN A 180 27.00 -1.93 -25.28
N GLN A 181 27.72 -3.04 -25.43
CA GLN A 181 27.15 -4.27 -25.98
C GLN A 181 26.34 -5.03 -24.91
N LYS A 182 25.14 -5.53 -25.27
CA LYS A 182 24.32 -6.40 -24.43
C LYS A 182 24.67 -7.86 -24.71
N VAL A 183 24.99 -8.63 -23.66
CA VAL A 183 25.17 -10.08 -23.78
C VAL A 183 23.80 -10.75 -23.90
N ALA A 184 23.51 -11.36 -25.04
CA ALA A 184 22.31 -12.15 -25.28
C ALA A 184 22.47 -13.60 -24.78
N ASN A 185 22.77 -13.82 -23.48
CA ASN A 185 22.51 -15.11 -22.83
C ASN A 185 22.67 -15.04 -21.30
N PRO A 186 21.62 -15.25 -20.49
CA PRO A 186 21.76 -15.32 -19.03
C PRO A 186 22.50 -16.59 -18.54
N PHE A 187 22.81 -17.54 -19.42
CA PHE A 187 23.45 -18.83 -19.05
C PHE A 187 24.88 -19.03 -19.55
N LYS A 188 25.50 -18.07 -20.25
CA LYS A 188 26.92 -18.14 -20.67
C LYS A 188 27.73 -16.97 -20.10
N TYR A 189 28.52 -17.24 -19.06
CA TYR A 189 29.36 -16.27 -18.33
C TYR A 189 30.74 -15.97 -18.96
N LYS A 190 31.00 -16.38 -20.19
CA LYS A 190 32.26 -16.07 -20.88
C LYS A 190 31.96 -15.83 -22.34
N ASP A 191 31.89 -14.57 -22.73
CA ASP A 191 32.53 -14.03 -23.93
C ASP A 191 32.45 -12.48 -23.87
N THR A 192 33.62 -11.85 -24.02
CA THR A 192 33.98 -10.42 -24.02
C THR A 192 32.87 -9.37 -24.15
N VAL A 193 32.63 -8.59 -23.08
CA VAL A 193 31.77 -7.38 -23.13
C VAL A 193 32.53 -6.24 -23.78
N SER A 194 32.18 -5.86 -25.02
CA SER A 194 32.71 -4.64 -25.65
C SER A 194 31.80 -3.44 -25.38
N GLY A 195 32.37 -2.32 -24.93
CA GLY A 195 31.65 -1.04 -24.74
C GLY A 195 32.63 0.12 -24.84
N GLY A 196 32.12 1.34 -24.97
CA GLY A 196 32.96 2.51 -25.15
C GLY A 196 32.28 3.80 -25.62
N ILE A 197 33.09 4.86 -25.69
CA ILE A 197 32.70 6.14 -26.29
C ILE A 197 33.21 6.19 -27.71
N PHE A 198 32.35 6.67 -28.60
CA PHE A 198 32.66 6.94 -30.00
C PHE A 198 32.50 8.43 -30.27
N ILE A 199 33.40 8.95 -31.10
CA ILE A 199 33.42 10.34 -31.55
C ILE A 199 33.17 10.39 -33.06
N SER A 200 32.43 11.39 -33.50
CA SER A 200 32.29 11.75 -34.90
C SER A 200 32.67 13.22 -35.09
N THR A 201 33.61 13.48 -36.00
CA THR A 201 34.01 14.83 -36.40
C THR A 201 33.50 15.22 -37.78
N ASP A 202 32.78 14.33 -38.47
CA ASP A 202 32.27 14.52 -39.84
C ASP A 202 30.73 14.41 -39.90
N LYS A 203 30.05 15.01 -38.92
CA LYS A 203 28.58 15.12 -38.88
C LYS A 203 27.84 13.78 -38.81
N GLY A 204 28.44 12.78 -38.19
CA GLY A 204 27.87 11.46 -37.93
C GLY A 204 28.09 10.47 -39.07
N GLU A 205 28.88 10.81 -40.08
CA GLU A 205 29.19 9.93 -41.22
C GLU A 205 30.18 8.82 -40.81
N LYS A 206 31.16 9.13 -39.96
CA LYS A 206 32.12 8.16 -39.42
C LYS A 206 32.28 8.29 -37.91
N TRP A 207 32.52 7.14 -37.28
CA TRP A 207 32.62 7.03 -35.84
C TRP A 207 33.90 6.30 -35.44
N GLU A 208 34.71 6.94 -34.61
CA GLU A 208 35.94 6.36 -34.06
C GLU A 208 35.76 6.06 -32.57
N LYS A 209 36.18 4.87 -32.12
CA LYS A 209 36.14 4.50 -30.70
C LYS A 209 37.31 5.12 -29.96
N THR A 210 37.05 5.99 -28.97
CA THR A 210 38.10 6.69 -28.19
C THR A 210 38.21 6.22 -26.74
N LEU A 211 37.15 5.59 -26.21
CA LEU A 211 37.18 4.97 -24.89
C LEU A 211 36.72 3.51 -24.99
N SER A 212 37.41 2.59 -24.32
CA SER A 212 36.97 1.19 -24.18
C SER A 212 36.65 0.87 -22.73
N ASP A 213 35.38 1.03 -22.38
CA ASP A 213 34.84 0.65 -21.07
C ASP A 213 33.40 0.17 -21.25
N SER A 214 33.11 -1.03 -20.76
CA SER A 214 31.79 -1.64 -20.88
C SER A 214 30.88 -1.36 -19.69
N THR A 215 31.25 -0.46 -18.78
CA THR A 215 30.50 -0.18 -17.56
C THR A 215 29.97 1.25 -17.51
N LEU A 216 29.81 1.91 -18.66
CA LEU A 216 29.32 3.29 -18.75
C LEU A 216 27.95 3.48 -18.05
N SER A 217 27.79 4.60 -17.35
CA SER A 217 26.58 4.96 -16.59
C SER A 217 25.91 6.23 -17.13
N THR A 218 26.65 7.33 -17.23
CA THR A 218 26.13 8.62 -17.72
C THR A 218 27.27 9.51 -18.23
N MET A 219 26.95 10.49 -19.08
CA MET A 219 27.89 11.44 -19.68
C MET A 219 27.45 12.87 -19.39
N PHE A 220 28.41 13.73 -19.08
CA PHE A 220 28.23 15.17 -18.90
C PHE A 220 29.22 15.92 -19.80
N VAL A 221 28.69 16.80 -20.65
CA VAL A 221 29.46 17.55 -21.65
C VAL A 221 29.33 19.03 -21.34
N THR A 222 30.47 19.73 -21.31
CA THR A 222 30.56 21.19 -21.23
C THR A 222 31.37 21.72 -22.42
N GLU A 223 31.50 23.05 -22.53
CA GLU A 223 32.39 23.66 -23.53
C GLU A 223 33.86 23.26 -23.34
N ASP A 224 34.27 22.97 -22.09
CA ASP A 224 35.67 22.79 -21.69
C ASP A 224 36.09 21.33 -21.49
N TYR A 225 35.15 20.44 -21.15
CA TYR A 225 35.46 19.05 -20.82
C TYR A 225 34.27 18.10 -20.97
N VAL A 226 34.59 16.81 -21.03
CA VAL A 226 33.60 15.72 -21.01
C VAL A 226 33.90 14.82 -19.81
N LEU A 227 32.86 14.48 -19.05
CA LEU A 227 32.90 13.50 -17.97
C LEU A 227 32.04 12.29 -18.33
N VAL A 228 32.55 11.08 -18.08
CA VAL A 228 31.84 9.82 -18.28
C VAL A 228 31.98 8.95 -17.04
N SER A 229 30.86 8.73 -16.35
CA SER A 229 30.77 7.91 -15.15
C SER A 229 30.59 6.43 -15.51
N THR A 230 31.06 5.54 -14.63
CA THR A 230 31.00 4.09 -14.82
C THR A 230 30.53 3.36 -13.56
N LYS A 231 29.94 2.17 -13.75
CA LYS A 231 29.41 1.31 -12.68
C LYS A 231 30.49 0.72 -11.76
N ASN A 232 31.75 0.73 -12.19
CA ASN A 232 32.88 0.25 -11.40
C ASN A 232 33.52 1.34 -10.54
N GLY A 233 32.95 2.55 -10.49
CA GLY A 233 33.42 3.64 -9.63
C GLY A 233 34.46 4.57 -10.28
N LYS A 234 34.68 4.46 -11.59
CA LYS A 234 35.57 5.34 -12.35
C LYS A 234 34.81 6.49 -13.00
N LEU A 235 35.49 7.63 -13.11
CA LEU A 235 35.06 8.80 -13.86
C LEU A 235 36.13 9.14 -14.91
N TRP A 236 35.78 9.00 -16.19
CA TRP A 236 36.65 9.37 -17.30
C TRP A 236 36.46 10.85 -17.65
N LYS A 237 37.55 11.60 -17.72
CA LYS A 237 37.56 13.03 -18.07
C LYS A 237 38.37 13.29 -19.35
N SER A 238 37.76 13.98 -20.31
CA SER A 238 38.42 14.49 -21.51
C SER A 238 38.43 16.02 -21.51
N LYS A 239 39.52 16.63 -22.00
CA LYS A 239 39.67 18.09 -22.20
C LYS A 239 39.78 18.47 -23.68
N ASP A 240 39.68 17.49 -24.56
CA ASP A 240 39.89 17.62 -26.00
C ASP A 240 38.70 17.03 -26.76
N ASN A 241 37.50 17.24 -26.22
CA ASN A 241 36.21 16.88 -26.82
C ASN A 241 36.06 15.38 -27.09
N GLY A 242 36.53 14.54 -26.16
CA GLY A 242 36.38 13.09 -26.19
C GLY A 242 37.45 12.35 -27.00
N LYS A 243 38.53 13.03 -27.44
CA LYS A 243 39.64 12.39 -28.17
C LYS A 243 40.57 11.61 -27.25
N THR A 244 40.92 12.16 -26.10
CA THR A 244 41.73 11.51 -25.07
C THR A 244 41.07 11.58 -23.71
N TRP A 245 41.35 10.59 -22.85
CA TRP A 245 40.67 10.39 -21.58
C TRP A 245 41.65 10.15 -20.44
N ASN A 246 41.43 10.81 -19.31
CA ASN A 246 42.09 10.54 -18.05
C ASN A 246 41.08 9.92 -17.07
N VAL A 247 41.49 8.89 -16.33
CA VAL A 247 40.63 8.23 -15.35
C VAL A 247 40.79 8.85 -13.96
N ILE A 248 39.68 9.01 -13.26
CA ILE A 248 39.59 9.48 -11.88
C ILE A 248 38.83 8.42 -11.08
N GLU A 249 39.43 7.93 -10.01
CA GLU A 249 38.78 6.96 -9.11
C GLU A 249 37.94 7.71 -8.09
N ILE A 250 36.61 7.60 -8.18
CA ILE A 250 35.66 8.26 -7.25
C ILE A 250 35.00 7.26 -6.28
N GLY A 251 35.09 5.95 -6.59
CA GLY A 251 34.59 4.87 -5.75
C GLY A 251 33.07 4.86 -5.56
N THR A 252 32.33 5.43 -6.52
CA THR A 252 30.87 5.46 -6.57
C THR A 252 30.42 5.65 -8.03
N THR A 253 29.20 5.24 -8.36
CA THR A 253 28.66 5.41 -9.72
C THR A 253 27.82 6.66 -9.77
N ILE A 254 28.18 7.65 -10.58
CA ILE A 254 27.29 8.80 -10.86
C ILE A 254 26.24 8.37 -11.88
N ILE A 255 24.98 8.66 -11.58
CA ILE A 255 23.78 8.31 -12.38
C ILE A 255 23.30 9.54 -13.16
N SER A 256 23.41 10.73 -12.58
CA SER A 256 23.08 12.00 -13.25
C SER A 256 23.98 13.13 -12.77
N PHE A 257 24.26 14.07 -13.67
CA PHE A 257 25.02 15.29 -13.39
C PHE A 257 24.13 16.53 -13.53
N THR A 258 24.45 17.58 -12.77
CA THR A 258 23.94 18.94 -13.00
C THR A 258 25.00 19.99 -12.70
N LEU A 259 24.73 21.24 -13.08
CA LEU A 259 25.50 22.40 -12.67
C LEU A 259 24.73 23.23 -11.65
N ASP A 260 25.47 23.76 -10.68
CA ASP A 260 25.00 24.74 -9.73
C ASP A 260 26.04 25.85 -9.52
N GLY A 261 25.98 26.83 -10.42
CA GLY A 261 27.08 27.79 -10.59
C GLY A 261 28.32 27.06 -11.12
N GLU A 262 29.46 27.25 -10.46
CA GLU A 262 30.72 26.57 -10.78
C GLU A 262 30.81 25.13 -10.22
N ARG A 263 29.78 24.68 -9.49
CA ARG A 263 29.76 23.39 -8.82
C ARG A 263 29.17 22.34 -9.73
N ILE A 264 29.84 21.19 -9.84
CA ILE A 264 29.25 20.00 -10.47
C ILE A 264 28.62 19.17 -9.37
N ILE A 265 27.34 18.89 -9.51
CA ILE A 265 26.61 18.01 -8.60
C ILE A 265 26.38 16.68 -9.31
N GLY A 266 26.79 15.59 -8.68
CA GLY A 266 26.56 14.23 -9.14
C GLY A 266 25.63 13.52 -8.19
N ASN A 267 24.54 12.93 -8.69
CA ASN A 267 23.81 11.95 -7.91
C ASN A 267 24.48 10.59 -8.08
N SER A 268 24.93 9.99 -6.99
CA SER A 268 25.74 8.78 -7.02
C SER A 268 25.17 7.64 -6.20
N SER A 269 25.56 6.43 -6.56
CA SER A 269 25.18 5.20 -5.88
C SER A 269 26.42 4.37 -5.56
N PRO A 270 26.61 3.95 -4.30
CA PRO A 270 25.69 4.10 -3.16
C PRO A 270 25.84 5.41 -2.35
N LYS A 271 26.78 6.31 -2.69
CA LYS A 271 27.17 7.43 -1.80
C LYS A 271 26.22 8.63 -1.73
N GLY A 272 25.13 8.62 -2.47
CA GLY A 272 24.21 9.76 -2.57
C GLY A 272 24.76 10.94 -3.37
N VAL A 273 24.36 12.16 -3.01
CA VAL A 273 24.75 13.38 -3.72
C VAL A 273 26.18 13.76 -3.37
N ILE A 274 26.99 13.87 -4.42
CA ILE A 274 28.39 14.31 -4.36
C ILE A 274 28.57 15.63 -5.12
N GLU A 275 29.56 16.41 -4.71
CA GLU A 275 29.88 17.72 -5.28
C GLU A 275 31.35 17.78 -5.68
N SER A 276 31.62 18.43 -6.81
CA SER A 276 32.95 18.88 -7.22
C SER A 276 32.98 20.39 -7.42
N ARG A 277 34.09 21.02 -6.98
CA ARG A 277 34.35 22.47 -7.10
C ARG A 277 35.56 22.79 -7.97
N ASP A 278 36.17 21.78 -8.58
CA ASP A 278 37.42 21.87 -9.35
C ASP A 278 37.27 21.20 -10.72
N ASN A 279 36.08 21.37 -11.33
CA ASN A 279 35.74 20.81 -12.63
C ASN A 279 35.77 19.26 -12.67
N GLY A 280 35.39 18.59 -11.60
CA GLY A 280 35.27 17.14 -11.55
C GLY A 280 36.58 16.41 -11.24
N ILE A 281 37.59 17.08 -10.69
CA ILE A 281 38.87 16.47 -10.30
C ILE A 281 38.74 15.82 -8.91
N THR A 282 38.16 16.53 -7.94
CA THR A 282 37.87 16.02 -6.61
C THR A 282 36.37 16.08 -6.32
N TRP A 283 35.90 15.14 -5.50
CA TRP A 283 34.49 14.96 -5.17
C TRP A 283 34.31 14.73 -3.67
N GLN A 284 33.29 15.36 -3.08
CA GLN A 284 32.90 15.19 -1.70
C GLN A 284 31.43 14.80 -1.59
N VAL A 285 31.08 13.95 -0.62
CA VAL A 285 29.68 13.64 -0.31
C VAL A 285 29.06 14.82 0.42
N ILE A 286 27.91 15.29 -0.05
CA ILE A 286 27.15 16.37 0.59
C ILE A 286 25.78 15.92 1.10
N ASN A 287 25.29 14.75 0.64
CA ASN A 287 24.06 14.15 1.13
C ASN A 287 24.02 12.63 0.88
N GLU A 288 23.91 11.84 1.93
CA GLU A 288 23.85 10.37 1.82
C GLU A 288 22.41 9.83 1.66
N SER A 289 21.39 10.62 1.99
CA SER A 289 19.98 10.18 1.98
C SER A 289 19.34 10.24 0.59
N ILE A 290 19.98 10.88 -0.38
CA ILE A 290 19.48 11.04 -1.75
C ILE A 290 20.40 10.30 -2.70
N TYR A 291 19.99 9.12 -3.16
CA TYR A 291 20.72 8.30 -4.14
C TYR A 291 19.75 7.69 -5.17
N ASN A 292 20.27 7.17 -6.28
CA ASN A 292 19.49 6.45 -7.31
C ASN A 292 18.35 7.26 -7.99
N SER A 293 18.46 8.58 -8.08
CA SER A 293 17.42 9.43 -8.69
C SER A 293 17.93 10.22 -9.90
N GLN A 294 17.06 10.43 -10.90
CA GLN A 294 17.31 11.52 -11.86
C GLN A 294 17.20 12.86 -11.11
N PHE A 295 18.01 13.83 -11.50
CA PHE A 295 18.10 15.09 -10.78
C PHE A 295 18.18 16.30 -11.72
N TYR A 296 17.42 17.35 -11.43
CA TYR A 296 17.47 18.63 -12.16
C TYR A 296 17.36 19.82 -11.22
N LYS A 297 18.09 20.89 -11.54
CA LYS A 297 17.97 22.18 -10.85
C LYS A 297 17.11 23.12 -11.68
N LYS A 298 16.21 23.85 -11.00
CA LYS A 298 15.54 25.03 -11.55
C LYS A 298 15.58 26.17 -10.55
N ASP A 299 16.15 27.29 -10.97
CA ASP A 299 16.33 28.47 -10.14
C ASP A 299 17.10 28.12 -8.85
N ASN A 300 16.46 28.23 -7.68
CA ASN A 300 17.03 27.86 -6.37
C ASN A 300 16.51 26.52 -5.83
N LYS A 301 15.81 25.73 -6.65
CA LYS A 301 15.21 24.46 -6.27
C LYS A 301 15.84 23.27 -6.98
N TYR A 302 15.84 22.15 -6.29
CA TYR A 302 16.39 20.87 -6.69
C TYR A 302 15.22 19.87 -6.82
N PHE A 303 15.10 19.21 -7.98
CA PHE A 303 14.06 18.22 -8.31
C PHE A 303 14.68 16.84 -8.48
N PHE A 304 14.18 15.86 -7.73
CA PHE A 304 14.68 14.48 -7.75
C PHE A 304 13.54 13.54 -8.16
N MET A 305 13.81 12.54 -8.98
CA MET A 305 12.85 11.46 -9.24
C MET A 305 13.37 10.13 -8.75
N ASN A 306 12.68 9.51 -7.79
CA ASN A 306 12.99 8.17 -7.29
C ASN A 306 11.73 7.30 -7.22
N PHE A 307 11.77 6.09 -7.77
CA PHE A 307 10.65 5.14 -7.81
C PHE A 307 9.30 5.73 -8.27
N GLY A 308 9.34 6.69 -9.19
CA GLY A 308 8.16 7.37 -9.71
C GLY A 308 7.57 8.44 -8.79
N LEU A 309 8.28 8.82 -7.73
CA LEU A 309 8.01 10.01 -6.93
C LEU A 309 8.93 11.13 -7.38
N VAL A 310 8.42 12.36 -7.39
CA VAL A 310 9.23 13.57 -7.58
C VAL A 310 9.31 14.35 -6.28
N TYR A 311 10.51 14.73 -5.90
CA TYR A 311 10.84 15.44 -4.68
C TYR A 311 11.36 16.83 -5.02
N GLU A 312 10.98 17.84 -4.25
CA GLU A 312 11.47 19.21 -4.37
C GLU A 312 12.25 19.58 -3.11
N SER A 313 13.41 20.21 -3.27
CA SER A 313 14.20 20.73 -2.15
C SER A 313 14.78 22.10 -2.46
N ASP A 314 14.84 22.96 -1.45
CA ASP A 314 15.56 24.24 -1.52
C ASP A 314 17.07 24.05 -1.24
N SER A 315 17.49 22.88 -0.76
CA SER A 315 18.87 22.60 -0.38
C SER A 315 19.26 21.14 -0.60
N LEU A 316 20.50 20.93 -1.02
CA LEU A 316 21.10 19.59 -1.09
C LEU A 316 21.63 19.10 0.25
N PHE A 317 21.81 19.98 1.25
CA PHE A 317 22.44 19.62 2.53
C PHE A 317 21.48 19.02 3.56
N THR A 318 20.18 19.15 3.33
CA THR A 318 19.14 18.69 4.25
C THR A 318 18.38 17.52 3.64
N GLU A 319 17.86 16.66 4.50
CA GLU A 319 16.93 15.60 4.08
C GLU A 319 15.72 16.21 3.37
N VAL A 320 15.36 15.66 2.21
CA VAL A 320 14.28 16.18 1.38
C VAL A 320 12.95 15.67 1.92
N LYS A 321 12.13 16.58 2.44
CA LYS A 321 10.77 16.25 2.88
C LYS A 321 9.81 16.31 1.69
N HIS A 322 8.96 15.29 1.59
CA HIS A 322 8.00 15.08 0.50
C HIS A 322 7.17 16.33 0.18
N THR A 323 7.09 16.72 -1.09
CA THR A 323 6.20 17.79 -1.57
C THR A 323 5.15 17.24 -2.53
N ASN A 324 4.00 17.92 -2.51
CA ASN A 324 2.69 17.56 -3.07
C ASN A 324 2.72 16.76 -4.39
N LEU A 325 2.06 15.61 -4.35
CA LEU A 325 1.84 14.72 -5.48
C LEU A 325 0.34 14.43 -5.55
N ILE A 326 -0.24 14.62 -6.74
CA ILE A 326 -1.68 14.49 -7.01
C ILE A 326 -1.93 13.04 -7.50
N ARG A 327 -3.03 12.37 -7.08
CA ARG A 327 -3.75 11.12 -7.50
C ARG A 327 -3.06 9.76 -7.88
N LYS A 328 -3.79 8.66 -8.15
CA LYS A 328 -3.99 7.43 -7.32
C LYS A 328 -3.29 6.22 -8.00
N ASP A 329 -2.12 5.80 -7.54
CA ASP A 329 -1.61 4.43 -7.79
C ASP A 329 -1.64 3.67 -6.47
N THR A 330 -2.78 3.04 -6.23
CA THR A 330 -3.14 2.45 -4.95
C THR A 330 -3.05 0.94 -5.08
N ARG A 331 -1.85 0.43 -4.86
CA ARG A 331 -1.73 -0.94 -4.35
C ARG A 331 -2.10 -0.92 -2.89
N ILE A 332 -3.41 -0.95 -2.64
CA ILE A 332 -3.98 -1.00 -1.30
C ILE A 332 -3.56 -2.33 -0.69
N GLY A 333 -2.81 -2.34 0.41
CA GLY A 333 -2.75 -3.54 1.24
C GLY A 333 -4.02 -3.66 2.06
N PHE A 334 -4.30 -4.87 2.54
CA PHE A 334 -5.45 -5.16 3.40
C PHE A 334 -5.63 -4.09 4.50
N ILE A 335 -6.89 -3.78 4.79
CA ILE A 335 -7.30 -2.86 5.83
C ILE A 335 -7.66 -3.68 7.06
N TYR A 336 -7.06 -3.33 8.19
CA TYR A 336 -7.28 -4.02 9.45
C TYR A 336 -7.80 -3.04 10.48
N ASP A 337 -8.77 -3.48 11.27
CA ASP A 337 -9.23 -2.75 12.44
C ASP A 337 -8.35 -3.12 13.64
N TYR A 338 -7.70 -2.12 14.22
CA TYR A 338 -6.89 -2.26 15.43
C TYR A 338 -7.24 -1.14 16.40
N ASN A 339 -7.98 -1.46 17.47
CA ASN A 339 -8.44 -0.50 18.48
C ASN A 339 -9.09 0.75 17.86
N ASP A 340 -10.10 0.56 17.03
CA ASP A 340 -10.81 1.62 16.30
C ASP A 340 -9.93 2.44 15.32
N THR A 341 -8.75 1.95 14.97
CA THR A 341 -7.88 2.55 13.96
C THR A 341 -7.77 1.61 12.77
N LEU A 342 -8.08 2.09 11.57
CA LEU A 342 -7.82 1.36 10.34
C LEU A 342 -6.33 1.41 10.04
N LEU A 343 -5.72 0.26 9.79
CA LEU A 343 -4.33 0.15 9.37
C LEU A 343 -4.28 -0.45 7.97
N SER A 344 -3.44 0.10 7.11
CA SER A 344 -3.16 -0.42 5.77
C SER A 344 -1.66 -0.47 5.52
N VAL A 345 -1.21 -1.51 4.83
CA VAL A 345 0.19 -1.68 4.42
C VAL A 345 0.33 -1.40 2.94
N GLY A 346 1.47 -0.84 2.51
CA GLY A 346 1.69 -0.45 1.13
C GLY A 346 2.97 -0.98 0.54
N ASN A 347 3.03 -0.94 -0.80
CA ASN A 347 4.24 -1.25 -1.55
C ASN A 347 5.13 0.01 -1.72
N PHE A 348 6.38 -0.19 -2.16
CA PHE A 348 7.31 0.86 -2.58
C PHE A 348 7.69 1.88 -1.50
N GLN A 349 8.25 1.41 -0.38
CA GLN A 349 8.83 2.25 0.68
C GLN A 349 7.81 3.06 1.51
N ARG A 350 6.51 2.96 1.21
CA ARG A 350 5.47 3.79 1.83
C ARG A 350 4.93 3.30 3.16
N GLY A 351 5.45 2.19 3.69
CA GLY A 351 5.24 1.94 5.09
C GLY A 351 3.93 1.27 5.49
N VAL A 352 3.63 1.44 6.77
CA VAL A 352 2.31 1.27 7.37
C VAL A 352 1.62 2.63 7.42
N GLN A 353 0.35 2.67 7.03
CA GLN A 353 -0.51 3.84 7.18
C GLN A 353 -1.69 3.55 8.08
N TYR A 354 -2.22 4.59 8.69
CA TYR A 354 -3.36 4.51 9.59
C TYR A 354 -4.42 5.56 9.30
N SER A 355 -5.66 5.25 9.62
CA SER A 355 -6.80 6.14 9.54
C SER A 355 -7.68 5.98 10.77
N THR A 356 -7.96 7.07 11.45
CA THR A 356 -8.86 7.12 12.62
C THR A 356 -10.27 7.59 12.26
N ASP A 357 -10.52 7.93 10.99
CA ASP A 357 -11.74 8.57 10.51
C ASP A 357 -12.50 7.73 9.47
N ASN A 358 -12.31 6.41 9.51
CA ASN A 358 -12.88 5.42 8.59
C ASN A 358 -12.46 5.66 7.13
N ALA A 359 -11.15 5.81 6.91
CA ALA A 359 -10.52 6.01 5.61
C ALA A 359 -10.93 7.31 4.90
N LYS A 360 -11.42 8.32 5.63
CA LYS A 360 -11.63 9.66 5.05
C LYS A 360 -10.30 10.39 4.86
N SER A 361 -9.33 10.12 5.71
CA SER A 361 -7.93 10.52 5.57
C SER A 361 -7.00 9.44 6.11
N TRP A 362 -5.76 9.43 5.59
CA TRP A 362 -4.72 8.51 6.03
C TRP A 362 -3.47 9.27 6.45
N HIS A 363 -2.79 8.70 7.44
CA HIS A 363 -1.54 9.20 8.00
C HIS A 363 -0.46 8.12 7.88
N THR A 364 0.76 8.52 7.53
CA THR A 364 1.88 7.58 7.50
C THR A 364 2.36 7.32 8.92
N TYR A 365 2.28 6.05 9.34
CA TYR A 365 2.73 5.62 10.67
C TYR A 365 4.24 5.35 10.69
N TYR A 366 4.74 4.60 9.69
CA TYR A 366 6.14 4.19 9.62
C TYR A 366 6.59 4.09 8.16
N PRO A 367 7.37 5.03 7.60
CA PRO A 367 7.92 4.89 6.25
C PRO A 367 8.96 3.76 6.24
N PHE A 368 8.85 2.81 5.29
CA PHE A 368 9.91 1.81 5.09
C PHE A 368 11.06 2.47 4.35
N LEU A 369 12.04 2.98 5.09
CA LEU A 369 13.24 3.63 4.54
C LEU A 369 14.35 2.64 4.15
N GLU A 370 14.05 1.36 3.93
CA GLU A 370 15.07 0.44 3.40
C GLU A 370 15.31 0.66 1.90
N GLU A 371 16.56 0.45 1.48
CA GLU A 371 17.16 0.79 0.18
C GLU A 371 16.49 0.12 -1.06
N ASN A 372 15.52 -0.76 -0.85
CA ASN A 372 14.89 -1.59 -1.88
C ASN A 372 13.37 -1.61 -1.78
N ARG A 373 12.73 -1.95 -2.90
CA ARG A 373 11.27 -2.18 -3.00
C ARG A 373 10.83 -3.25 -1.99
N VAL A 374 10.30 -2.82 -0.85
CA VAL A 374 9.56 -3.68 0.08
C VAL A 374 8.11 -3.71 -0.37
N ASP A 375 7.66 -4.87 -0.85
CA ASP A 375 6.26 -5.14 -1.16
C ASP A 375 5.61 -5.85 0.04
N LEU A 376 4.93 -5.10 0.91
CA LEU A 376 4.22 -5.68 2.05
C LEU A 376 2.94 -6.35 1.57
N THR A 377 2.77 -7.62 1.90
CA THR A 377 1.62 -8.41 1.45
C THR A 377 0.54 -8.55 2.50
N ASN A 378 0.90 -8.56 3.80
CA ASN A 378 -0.04 -8.70 4.93
C ASN A 378 0.48 -7.99 6.18
N VAL A 379 -0.43 -7.65 7.09
CA VAL A 379 -0.10 -7.32 8.49
C VAL A 379 -0.89 -8.21 9.45
N TYR A 380 -0.27 -8.54 10.58
CA TYR A 380 -0.89 -9.30 11.66
C TYR A 380 -0.67 -8.57 12.99
N PHE A 381 -1.66 -8.68 13.89
CA PHE A 381 -1.66 -8.01 15.18
C PHE A 381 -1.73 -9.03 16.31
N ASN A 382 -0.95 -8.81 17.37
CA ASN A 382 -1.10 -9.54 18.63
C ASN A 382 -0.89 -8.58 19.80
N ARG A 383 -1.96 -8.21 20.51
CA ARG A 383 -1.88 -7.25 21.63
C ARG A 383 -1.14 -5.97 21.19
N ASN A 384 0.07 -5.72 21.70
CA ASN A 384 0.93 -4.57 21.39
C ASN A 384 1.94 -4.82 20.25
N GLN A 385 1.82 -5.93 19.53
CA GLN A 385 2.76 -6.37 18.50
C GLN A 385 2.18 -6.25 17.09
N ILE A 386 3.03 -5.85 16.16
CA ILE A 386 2.71 -5.71 14.74
C ILE A 386 3.70 -6.55 13.92
N TYR A 387 3.18 -7.41 13.06
CA TYR A 387 3.97 -8.23 12.15
C TYR A 387 3.64 -7.85 10.72
N LEU A 388 4.66 -7.51 9.93
CA LEU A 388 4.52 -7.15 8.53
C LEU A 388 5.21 -8.19 7.68
N LEU A 389 4.48 -8.74 6.72
CA LEU A 389 5.00 -9.76 5.83
C LEU A 389 5.38 -9.14 4.49
N ASN A 390 6.61 -9.36 4.06
CA ASN A 390 7.09 -9.06 2.71
C ASN A 390 7.39 -10.37 1.99
N GLN A 391 6.68 -10.65 0.89
CA GLN A 391 6.95 -11.81 0.04
C GLN A 391 7.60 -11.35 -1.26
N GLY A 392 8.93 -11.39 -1.31
CA GLY A 392 9.70 -11.11 -2.53
C GLY A 392 9.85 -12.32 -3.43
N PHE A 393 10.31 -12.09 -4.67
CA PHE A 393 10.57 -13.17 -5.65
C PHE A 393 11.62 -14.20 -5.21
N PHE A 394 12.57 -13.80 -4.36
CA PHE A 394 13.71 -14.64 -3.94
C PHE A 394 13.87 -14.78 -2.43
N LEU A 395 13.34 -13.83 -1.65
CA LEU A 395 13.42 -13.79 -0.19
C LEU A 395 12.10 -13.32 0.38
N THR A 396 11.64 -14.01 1.42
CA THR A 396 10.50 -13.58 2.23
C THR A 396 11.05 -13.02 3.54
N LYS A 397 10.55 -11.87 3.96
CA LYS A 397 10.99 -11.17 5.16
C LYS A 397 9.78 -10.89 6.06
N ILE A 398 9.91 -11.19 7.35
CA ILE A 398 8.96 -10.76 8.37
C ILE A 398 9.60 -9.61 9.12
N TYR A 399 8.85 -8.53 9.30
CA TYR A 399 9.17 -7.44 10.20
C TYR A 399 8.30 -7.57 11.45
N ALA A 400 8.90 -7.55 12.63
CA ALA A 400 8.20 -7.67 13.90
C ALA A 400 8.46 -6.43 14.75
N SER A 401 7.39 -5.83 15.27
CA SER A 401 7.44 -4.73 16.23
C SER A 401 6.83 -5.17 17.55
N ASN A 402 7.47 -4.74 18.64
CA ASN A 402 7.00 -4.92 20.02
C ASN A 402 6.64 -3.59 20.70
N ASP A 403 6.65 -2.50 19.95
CA ASP A 403 6.48 -1.13 20.41
C ASP A 403 5.43 -0.41 19.55
N TYR A 404 4.32 -1.07 19.25
CA TYR A 404 3.23 -0.51 18.45
C TYR A 404 3.61 -0.09 17.02
N GLY A 405 4.77 -0.52 16.53
CA GLY A 405 5.31 -0.19 15.21
C GLY A 405 6.28 1.00 15.18
N TYR A 406 6.75 1.48 16.34
CA TYR A 406 7.80 2.52 16.38
C TYR A 406 9.14 2.00 15.85
N SER A 407 9.43 0.72 16.04
CA SER A 407 10.60 0.05 15.48
C SER A 407 10.27 -1.37 15.03
N PHE A 408 10.99 -1.83 14.01
CA PHE A 408 10.83 -3.17 13.45
C PHE A 408 12.16 -3.91 13.42
N ASP A 409 12.21 -5.07 14.09
CA ASP A 409 13.21 -6.10 13.84
C ASP A 409 12.80 -6.90 12.61
N SER A 410 13.76 -7.56 11.94
CA SER A 410 13.41 -8.38 10.77
C SER A 410 14.13 -9.72 10.69
N VAL A 411 13.43 -10.71 10.14
CA VAL A 411 13.91 -12.07 9.93
C VAL A 411 13.70 -12.49 8.48
N ASN A 412 14.74 -13.05 7.87
CA ASN A 412 14.73 -13.51 6.48
C ASN A 412 14.48 -15.01 6.39
N PHE A 413 13.70 -15.42 5.40
CA PHE A 413 13.36 -16.81 5.12
C PHE A 413 13.71 -17.19 3.69
N GLY A 414 14.32 -18.37 3.53
CA GLY A 414 14.60 -18.99 2.23
C GLY A 414 13.40 -19.78 1.71
N GLY A 415 12.30 -19.11 1.37
CA GLY A 415 11.09 -19.76 0.86
C GLY A 415 9.82 -18.92 1.04
N SER A 416 8.73 -19.32 0.39
CA SER A 416 7.44 -18.64 0.52
C SER A 416 6.72 -19.02 1.81
N ILE A 417 6.06 -18.05 2.43
CA ILE A 417 5.12 -18.27 3.54
C ILE A 417 3.73 -18.45 2.94
N ASN A 418 3.01 -19.48 3.33
CA ASN A 418 1.62 -19.69 2.91
C ASN A 418 0.65 -19.14 3.96
N ASP A 419 0.93 -19.36 5.25
CA ASP A 419 0.09 -18.85 6.34
C ASP A 419 0.91 -18.43 7.56
N PHE A 420 0.39 -17.46 8.29
CA PHE A 420 0.95 -16.89 9.52
C PHE A 420 -0.15 -16.94 10.59
N THR A 421 0.06 -17.75 11.62
CA THR A 421 -0.91 -17.97 12.69
C THR A 421 -0.33 -17.47 14.01
N ILE A 422 -1.08 -16.60 14.68
CA ILE A 422 -0.72 -16.08 16.00
C ILE A 422 -1.55 -16.85 17.03
N LEU A 423 -0.86 -17.49 17.96
CA LEU A 423 -1.43 -18.12 19.15
C LEU A 423 -1.05 -17.29 20.38
N GLU A 424 -1.70 -17.54 21.52
CA GLU A 424 -1.51 -16.73 22.73
C GLU A 424 -0.03 -16.58 23.13
N ASN A 425 0.74 -17.67 23.00
CA ASN A 425 2.13 -17.74 23.47
C ASN A 425 3.18 -18.00 22.37
N LYS A 426 2.77 -18.07 21.09
CA LYS A 426 3.69 -18.36 19.97
C LYS A 426 3.12 -17.99 18.61
N ILE A 427 4.01 -17.93 17.64
CA ILE A 427 3.69 -17.71 16.23
C ILE A 427 4.02 -18.99 15.47
N LEU A 428 3.14 -19.38 14.56
CA LEU A 428 3.37 -20.46 13.61
C LEU A 428 3.41 -19.92 12.20
N LEU A 429 4.41 -20.36 11.42
CA LEU A 429 4.50 -20.09 9.99
C LEU A 429 4.42 -21.40 9.24
N SER A 430 3.60 -21.43 8.20
CA SER A 430 3.62 -22.53 7.24
C SER A 430 4.17 -22.08 5.89
N GLY A 431 4.90 -22.94 5.19
CA GLY A 431 5.50 -22.59 3.91
C GLY A 431 6.19 -23.75 3.20
N SER A 432 7.05 -23.42 2.24
CA SER A 432 7.87 -24.42 1.51
C SER A 432 8.89 -25.16 2.39
N PHE A 433 9.07 -24.70 3.63
CA PHE A 433 9.97 -25.25 4.65
C PHE A 433 9.23 -26.03 5.75
N GLY A 434 7.94 -26.32 5.57
CA GLY A 434 7.10 -26.97 6.58
C GLY A 434 6.52 -25.97 7.57
N ILE A 435 6.45 -26.35 8.86
CA ILE A 435 5.94 -25.50 9.94
C ILE A 435 7.12 -25.02 10.78
N LEU A 436 7.22 -23.70 10.95
CA LEU A 436 8.13 -23.05 11.88
C LEU A 436 7.35 -22.46 13.04
N GLU A 437 8.02 -22.37 14.18
CA GLU A 437 7.48 -21.80 15.42
C GLU A 437 8.41 -20.71 15.94
N SER A 438 7.83 -19.64 16.46
CA SER A 438 8.54 -18.66 17.28
C SER A 438 7.87 -18.55 18.65
N LYS A 439 8.66 -18.70 19.71
CA LYS A 439 8.27 -18.48 21.12
C LYS A 439 8.78 -17.14 21.66
N ASP A 440 9.44 -16.34 20.83
CA ASP A 440 10.12 -15.09 21.19
C ASP A 440 9.62 -13.91 20.33
N TYR A 441 8.34 -13.94 19.96
CA TYR A 441 7.64 -12.87 19.25
C TYR A 441 8.24 -12.56 17.87
N GLY A 442 8.56 -13.61 17.12
CA GLY A 442 9.02 -13.53 15.74
C GLY A 442 10.49 -13.14 15.58
N LYS A 443 11.27 -13.13 16.67
CA LYS A 443 12.72 -12.84 16.60
C LYS A 443 13.51 -14.03 16.11
N THR A 444 13.15 -15.23 16.54
CA THR A 444 13.74 -16.48 16.05
C THR A 444 12.65 -17.49 15.73
N PHE A 445 12.92 -18.33 14.73
CA PHE A 445 12.03 -19.39 14.31
C PHE A 445 12.75 -20.73 14.32
N THR A 446 12.11 -21.72 14.92
CA THR A 446 12.57 -23.11 14.98
C THR A 446 11.62 -24.02 14.25
N THR A 447 12.14 -25.00 13.52
CA THR A 447 11.31 -25.99 12.83
C THR A 447 10.66 -26.92 13.85
N ILE A 448 9.34 -27.09 13.77
CA ILE A 448 8.64 -28.13 14.54
C ILE A 448 8.95 -29.49 13.87
N ASP A 449 9.29 -30.50 14.67
CA ASP A 449 9.50 -31.85 14.12
C ASP A 449 8.18 -32.45 13.66
N THR A 450 7.93 -32.27 12.38
CA THR A 450 6.72 -32.72 11.73
C THR A 450 7.00 -33.99 10.95
N THR A 451 7.65 -35.01 11.53
CA THR A 451 7.94 -36.29 10.84
C THR A 451 6.71 -36.92 10.14
N ILE A 452 5.50 -36.66 10.66
CA ILE A 452 4.21 -37.04 10.04
C ILE A 452 3.82 -36.15 8.84
N ILE A 453 4.31 -34.91 8.79
CA ILE A 453 4.05 -33.90 7.75
C ILE A 453 5.24 -33.70 6.77
N LYS A 454 6.46 -34.18 7.09
CA LYS A 454 7.70 -33.93 6.32
C LYS A 454 7.68 -34.46 4.89
N ASN A 455 6.79 -35.41 4.57
CA ASN A 455 6.57 -35.89 3.20
C ASN A 455 5.47 -35.12 2.46
N ASN A 456 4.90 -34.06 3.05
CA ASN A 456 3.80 -33.27 2.51
C ASN A 456 4.33 -31.94 1.99
N PHE A 457 4.14 -31.70 0.70
CA PHE A 457 4.91 -30.68 0.01
C PHE A 457 4.57 -29.23 0.40
N ARG A 458 3.37 -28.90 0.89
CA ARG A 458 2.97 -27.55 1.35
C ARG A 458 1.75 -27.60 2.29
N ILE A 459 1.84 -26.91 3.43
CA ILE A 459 0.67 -26.52 4.24
C ILE A 459 0.20 -25.16 3.73
N MET A 460 -1.08 -25.05 3.38
CA MET A 460 -1.66 -23.84 2.76
C MET A 460 -2.34 -22.93 3.78
N LYS A 461 -2.98 -23.53 4.80
CA LYS A 461 -3.69 -22.80 5.84
C LYS A 461 -3.57 -23.52 7.18
N MET A 462 -3.44 -22.76 8.25
CA MET A 462 -3.56 -23.19 9.63
C MET A 462 -4.69 -22.41 10.30
N ALA A 463 -5.49 -23.07 11.12
CA ALA A 463 -6.60 -22.45 11.83
C ALA A 463 -6.74 -23.00 13.24
N GLN A 464 -6.99 -22.11 14.20
CA GLN A 464 -7.37 -22.47 15.56
C GLN A 464 -8.88 -22.57 15.66
N THR A 465 -9.38 -23.63 16.27
CA THR A 465 -10.79 -23.84 16.56
C THR A 465 -11.15 -23.27 17.94
N GLY A 466 -12.45 -23.13 18.24
CA GLY A 466 -12.96 -22.72 19.55
C GLY A 466 -12.67 -23.73 20.67
N SER A 467 -12.22 -24.94 20.32
CA SER A 467 -11.71 -25.94 21.26
C SER A 467 -10.19 -25.86 21.47
N ASP A 468 -9.54 -24.81 20.97
CA ASP A 468 -8.08 -24.63 20.93
C ASP A 468 -7.31 -25.69 20.14
N ASP A 469 -8.02 -26.49 19.33
CA ASP A 469 -7.37 -27.40 18.39
C ASP A 469 -6.84 -26.60 17.20
N LEU A 470 -5.72 -27.06 16.64
CA LEU A 470 -5.15 -26.49 15.42
C LEU A 470 -5.36 -27.45 14.25
N LEU A 471 -5.94 -26.94 13.17
CA LEU A 471 -6.09 -27.65 11.91
C LEU A 471 -5.09 -27.11 10.89
N ALA A 472 -4.35 -27.99 10.24
CA ALA A 472 -3.45 -27.65 9.13
C ALA A 472 -3.92 -28.32 7.84
N PHE A 473 -4.24 -27.49 6.84
CA PHE A 473 -4.73 -27.90 5.53
C PHE A 473 -3.56 -28.03 4.56
N SER A 474 -3.31 -29.25 4.10
CA SER A 474 -2.23 -29.55 3.15
C SER A 474 -2.71 -29.64 1.71
N THR A 475 -1.84 -29.35 0.75
CA THR A 475 -2.21 -29.41 -0.69
C THR A 475 -2.58 -30.82 -1.16
N PHE A 476 -1.90 -31.84 -0.62
CA PHE A 476 -1.94 -33.22 -1.16
C PHE A 476 -2.45 -34.28 -0.20
N ASN A 477 -2.41 -34.03 1.10
CA ASN A 477 -2.49 -35.08 2.13
C ASN A 477 -3.52 -34.76 3.21
N GLY A 478 -4.59 -34.06 2.81
CA GLY A 478 -5.74 -33.78 3.65
C GLY A 478 -5.44 -32.82 4.81
N VAL A 479 -6.06 -33.08 5.96
CA VAL A 479 -6.08 -32.20 7.14
C VAL A 479 -5.35 -32.87 8.29
N PHE A 480 -4.49 -32.12 8.96
CA PHE A 480 -3.79 -32.53 10.17
C PHE A 480 -4.35 -31.77 11.37
N LYS A 481 -4.35 -32.41 12.53
CA LYS A 481 -4.83 -31.84 13.79
C LYS A 481 -3.75 -31.88 14.86
N SER A 482 -3.61 -30.80 15.60
CA SER A 482 -2.92 -30.74 16.88
C SER A 482 -3.93 -30.34 17.97
N SER A 483 -3.84 -31.00 19.13
CA SER A 483 -4.64 -30.69 20.33
C SER A 483 -3.77 -30.25 21.51
N ASP A 484 -2.48 -30.03 21.26
CA ASP A 484 -1.45 -29.73 22.25
C ASP A 484 -0.66 -28.49 21.84
N ASN A 485 -1.35 -27.52 21.25
CA ASN A 485 -0.76 -26.24 20.84
C ASN A 485 0.39 -26.44 19.83
N ALA A 486 0.21 -27.22 18.77
CA ALA A 486 1.20 -27.51 17.71
C ALA A 486 2.46 -28.27 18.13
N GLU A 487 2.52 -28.83 19.35
CA GLU A 487 3.67 -29.64 19.77
C GLU A 487 3.67 -31.00 19.06
N THR A 488 2.50 -31.64 18.89
CA THR A 488 2.33 -32.85 18.09
C THR A 488 1.18 -32.73 17.10
N TRP A 489 1.32 -33.45 15.98
CA TRP A 489 0.34 -33.45 14.89
C TRP A 489 -0.07 -34.87 14.55
N SER A 490 -1.37 -35.06 14.35
CA SER A 490 -1.95 -36.30 13.85
C SER A 490 -2.70 -36.04 12.55
N LYS A 491 -2.74 -37.03 11.65
CA LYS A 491 -3.55 -36.92 10.44
C LYS A 491 -5.02 -37.09 10.82
N LEU A 492 -5.86 -36.11 10.50
CA LEU A 492 -7.29 -36.13 10.79
C LEU A 492 -8.07 -36.76 9.64
N VAL A 493 -7.77 -36.37 8.40
CA VAL A 493 -8.44 -36.85 7.18
C VAL A 493 -7.43 -37.03 6.06
N ASP A 494 -7.57 -38.09 5.27
CA ASP A 494 -6.65 -38.42 4.17
C ASP A 494 -6.75 -37.50 2.96
N SER A 495 -7.96 -37.08 2.62
CA SER A 495 -8.26 -36.24 1.46
C SER A 495 -9.50 -35.39 1.69
N LEU A 496 -9.48 -34.16 1.19
CA LEU A 496 -10.68 -33.32 1.12
C LEU A 496 -11.51 -33.71 -0.11
N PRO A 497 -12.84 -33.52 -0.09
CA PRO A 497 -13.70 -33.84 -1.22
C PRO A 497 -13.55 -32.77 -2.32
N THR A 498 -12.41 -32.72 -2.98
CA THR A 498 -12.09 -31.77 -4.05
C THR A 498 -12.01 -32.48 -5.39
N ASP A 499 -12.43 -31.84 -6.49
CA ASP A 499 -12.29 -32.40 -7.85
C ASP A 499 -10.85 -32.31 -8.40
N THR A 500 -9.93 -31.84 -7.56
CA THR A 500 -8.52 -31.64 -7.85
C THR A 500 -7.68 -32.43 -6.85
N THR A 501 -6.52 -32.91 -7.29
CA THR A 501 -5.49 -33.49 -6.41
C THR A 501 -4.67 -32.42 -5.68
N PHE A 502 -4.90 -31.14 -5.99
CA PHE A 502 -4.25 -29.98 -5.40
C PHE A 502 -5.29 -29.08 -4.74
N ALA A 503 -5.48 -29.19 -3.42
CA ALA A 503 -6.38 -28.31 -2.67
C ALA A 503 -5.63 -27.06 -2.19
N SER A 504 -6.12 -25.87 -2.55
CA SER A 504 -5.56 -24.59 -2.11
C SER A 504 -6.55 -23.91 -1.15
N ILE A 505 -6.66 -24.47 0.05
CA ILE A 505 -7.49 -23.87 1.10
C ILE A 505 -6.88 -22.53 1.51
N ASN A 506 -7.62 -21.44 1.31
CA ASN A 506 -7.18 -20.08 1.61
C ASN A 506 -7.86 -19.48 2.84
N SER A 507 -9.06 -19.97 3.19
CA SER A 507 -9.81 -19.51 4.35
C SER A 507 -10.43 -20.68 5.10
N PHE A 508 -10.54 -20.52 6.42
CA PHE A 508 -11.24 -21.43 7.32
C PHE A 508 -12.10 -20.60 8.27
N TYR A 509 -13.31 -21.10 8.56
CA TYR A 509 -14.24 -20.50 9.50
C TYR A 509 -14.89 -21.58 10.36
N GLU A 510 -15.03 -21.31 11.66
CA GLU A 510 -15.85 -22.11 12.58
C GLU A 510 -17.12 -21.33 12.92
N PHE A 511 -18.27 -21.99 12.77
CA PHE A 511 -19.57 -21.37 12.98
C PHE A 511 -20.63 -22.41 13.35
N ASP A 512 -21.38 -22.16 14.44
CA ASP A 512 -22.42 -23.05 14.97
C ASP A 512 -21.96 -24.51 15.09
N ASP A 513 -20.78 -24.71 15.71
CA ASP A 513 -20.08 -25.99 15.82
C ASP A 513 -19.69 -26.69 14.49
N ASN A 514 -19.88 -26.02 13.35
CA ASN A 514 -19.51 -26.51 12.02
C ASN A 514 -18.24 -25.83 11.51
N TYR A 515 -17.47 -26.55 10.70
CA TYR A 515 -16.27 -26.01 10.06
C TYR A 515 -16.49 -25.80 8.56
N TYR A 516 -16.00 -24.68 8.05
CA TYR A 516 -16.06 -24.30 6.64
C TYR A 516 -14.65 -24.02 6.14
N ALA A 517 -14.28 -24.61 5.00
CA ALA A 517 -13.01 -24.33 4.34
C ALA A 517 -13.24 -23.99 2.87
N VAL A 518 -12.48 -23.00 2.38
CA VAL A 518 -12.69 -22.43 1.03
C VAL A 518 -11.45 -22.66 0.17
N ASN A 519 -11.65 -23.37 -0.93
CA ASN A 519 -10.67 -23.54 -1.99
C ASN A 519 -10.90 -22.49 -3.07
N THR A 520 -9.82 -21.97 -3.67
CA THR A 520 -9.92 -20.95 -4.71
C THR A 520 -9.76 -21.48 -6.13
N THR A 521 -9.16 -22.65 -6.31
CA THR A 521 -8.87 -23.17 -7.66
C THR A 521 -8.96 -24.71 -7.71
N PRO A 522 -10.08 -25.28 -8.17
CA PRO A 522 -11.34 -24.61 -8.51
C PRO A 522 -12.03 -24.03 -7.25
N PRO A 523 -12.88 -23.00 -7.42
CA PRO A 523 -13.65 -22.43 -6.32
C PRO A 523 -14.58 -23.49 -5.72
N LEU A 524 -14.41 -23.77 -4.43
CA LEU A 524 -15.21 -24.77 -3.73
C LEU A 524 -15.29 -24.46 -2.25
N ILE A 525 -16.48 -24.59 -1.67
CA ILE A 525 -16.69 -24.57 -0.22
C ILE A 525 -16.93 -26.00 0.23
N ILE A 526 -16.21 -26.41 1.27
CA ILE A 526 -16.45 -27.67 1.96
C ILE A 526 -16.88 -27.38 3.40
N LYS A 527 -17.84 -28.17 3.88
CA LYS A 527 -18.40 -28.09 5.24
C LYS A 527 -18.13 -29.38 6.00
N SER A 528 -17.82 -29.27 7.28
CA SER A 528 -17.81 -30.37 8.25
C SER A 528 -18.78 -30.06 9.38
N THR A 529 -19.55 -31.07 9.78
CA THR A 529 -20.51 -31.00 10.91
C THR A 529 -20.06 -31.83 12.11
N ASP A 530 -18.83 -32.37 12.05
CA ASP A 530 -18.30 -33.35 12.99
C ASP A 530 -16.85 -33.00 13.40
N LYS A 531 -16.59 -31.69 13.53
CA LYS A 531 -15.30 -31.13 13.96
C LYS A 531 -14.12 -31.55 13.09
N GLY A 532 -14.34 -31.58 11.77
CA GLY A 532 -13.32 -31.82 10.76
C GLY A 532 -13.04 -33.29 10.45
N LEU A 533 -13.77 -34.23 11.05
CA LEU A 533 -13.61 -35.68 10.82
C LEU A 533 -14.11 -36.10 9.43
N SER A 534 -15.15 -35.45 8.92
CA SER A 534 -15.63 -35.61 7.55
C SER A 534 -16.01 -34.26 6.94
N TRP A 535 -15.84 -34.17 5.63
CA TRP A 535 -16.09 -32.96 4.86
C TRP A 535 -17.00 -33.28 3.68
N GLN A 536 -17.92 -32.37 3.38
CA GLN A 536 -18.85 -32.47 2.27
C GLN A 536 -18.78 -31.19 1.43
N LYS A 537 -18.90 -31.34 0.11
CA LYS A 537 -19.00 -30.19 -0.79
C LYS A 537 -20.33 -29.48 -0.54
N LEU A 538 -20.28 -28.16 -0.43
CA LEU A 538 -21.47 -27.34 -0.50
C LEU A 538 -21.77 -27.06 -1.98
N GLU A 539 -22.84 -27.65 -2.50
CA GLU A 539 -23.26 -27.39 -3.87
C GLU A 539 -23.79 -25.96 -3.99
N ILE A 540 -23.10 -25.14 -4.78
CA ILE A 540 -23.51 -23.79 -5.11
C ILE A 540 -23.58 -23.71 -6.63
N GLU A 541 -24.79 -23.50 -7.17
CA GLU A 541 -25.05 -23.48 -8.61
C GLU A 541 -24.13 -22.50 -9.37
N LEU A 542 -23.78 -21.39 -8.72
CA LEU A 542 -22.92 -20.34 -9.26
C LEU A 542 -21.47 -20.79 -9.53
N PHE A 543 -20.95 -21.81 -8.83
CA PHE A 543 -19.54 -22.21 -8.95
C PHE A 543 -19.19 -22.91 -10.27
N ASN A 544 -20.18 -23.39 -11.03
CA ASN A 544 -19.93 -23.96 -12.35
C ASN A 544 -19.46 -22.94 -13.39
N GLU A 545 -19.63 -21.64 -13.12
CA GLU A 545 -19.30 -20.54 -14.02
C GLU A 545 -18.11 -19.68 -13.53
N ILE A 546 -17.65 -19.89 -12.30
CA ILE A 546 -16.59 -19.08 -11.67
C ILE A 546 -15.22 -19.73 -11.86
N GLN A 547 -14.21 -18.94 -12.23
CA GLN A 547 -12.81 -19.37 -12.36
C GLN A 547 -12.00 -19.11 -11.08
N TYR A 548 -12.29 -18.00 -10.38
CA TYR A 548 -11.65 -17.59 -9.13
C TYR A 548 -12.68 -16.96 -8.18
N CYS A 549 -12.57 -17.23 -6.89
CA CYS A 549 -13.37 -16.55 -5.87
C CYS A 549 -12.62 -16.28 -4.56
N TYR A 550 -13.13 -15.32 -3.80
CA TYR A 550 -12.86 -15.15 -2.38
C TYR A 550 -14.18 -15.14 -1.62
N LEU A 551 -14.22 -15.80 -0.47
CA LEU A 551 -15.41 -15.87 0.37
C LEU A 551 -15.07 -15.36 1.77
N GLU A 552 -15.92 -14.47 2.28
CA GLU A 552 -15.82 -13.89 3.60
C GLU A 552 -17.13 -14.11 4.37
N MET A 553 -17.00 -14.60 5.60
CA MET A 553 -18.12 -14.64 6.55
C MET A 553 -18.28 -13.26 7.18
N VAL A 554 -19.47 -12.67 7.06
CA VAL A 554 -19.81 -11.40 7.71
C VAL A 554 -20.34 -11.65 9.12
N ASP A 555 -21.25 -12.60 9.26
CA ASP A 555 -21.80 -13.05 10.54
C ASP A 555 -22.33 -14.48 10.38
N GLU A 556 -23.12 -14.91 11.36
CA GLU A 556 -23.74 -16.23 11.44
C GLU A 556 -24.62 -16.63 10.25
N ASN A 557 -25.23 -15.65 9.59
CA ASN A 557 -26.16 -15.91 8.49
C ASN A 557 -25.61 -15.41 7.16
N ASN A 558 -24.68 -14.45 7.16
CA ASN A 558 -24.30 -13.70 5.98
C ASN A 558 -22.89 -14.05 5.46
N LEU A 559 -22.80 -14.44 4.19
CA LEU A 559 -21.54 -14.63 3.45
C LEU A 559 -21.44 -13.65 2.30
N ILE A 560 -20.25 -13.09 2.07
CA ILE A 560 -19.93 -12.32 0.87
C ILE A 560 -18.97 -13.10 -0.02
N LEU A 561 -19.30 -13.16 -1.31
CA LEU A 561 -18.53 -13.78 -2.36
C LEU A 561 -18.01 -12.71 -3.33
N SER A 562 -16.69 -12.62 -3.46
CA SER A 562 -16.02 -11.96 -4.58
C SER A 562 -15.72 -13.01 -5.66
N SER A 563 -16.13 -12.77 -6.90
CA SER A 563 -16.04 -13.79 -7.96
C SER A 563 -15.61 -13.25 -9.33
N TYR A 564 -14.93 -14.09 -10.10
CA TYR A 564 -14.54 -13.85 -11.49
C TYR A 564 -14.49 -15.14 -12.32
N GLY A 565 -15.12 -15.14 -13.50
CA GLY A 565 -15.04 -16.23 -14.49
C GLY A 565 -16.27 -16.26 -15.40
N ASN A 566 -16.12 -16.72 -16.65
CA ASN A 566 -17.20 -16.96 -17.64
C ASN A 566 -18.33 -15.88 -17.69
N GLY A 567 -17.98 -14.59 -17.62
CA GLY A 567 -18.96 -13.50 -17.63
C GLY A 567 -19.57 -13.14 -16.28
N ILE A 568 -19.33 -13.94 -15.24
CA ILE A 568 -19.64 -13.63 -13.85
C ILE A 568 -18.49 -12.84 -13.23
N ARG A 569 -18.78 -11.60 -12.83
CA ARG A 569 -17.90 -10.74 -12.03
C ARG A 569 -18.71 -10.12 -10.90
N GLY A 570 -18.05 -9.76 -9.80
CA GLY A 570 -18.64 -8.89 -8.78
C GLY A 570 -18.74 -9.46 -7.38
N LEU A 571 -19.32 -8.63 -6.50
CA LEU A 571 -19.62 -8.95 -5.11
C LEU A 571 -21.07 -9.41 -4.96
N ARG A 572 -21.26 -10.51 -4.24
CA ARG A 572 -22.58 -11.05 -3.92
C ARG A 572 -22.67 -11.37 -2.44
N ILE A 573 -23.86 -11.25 -1.88
CA ILE A 573 -24.17 -11.66 -0.52
C ILE A 573 -25.24 -12.75 -0.52
N THR A 574 -25.14 -13.68 0.43
CA THR A 574 -26.17 -14.69 0.73
C THR A 574 -26.47 -14.64 2.22
N ASN A 575 -27.73 -14.86 2.57
CA ASN A 575 -28.19 -15.03 3.96
C ASN A 575 -28.81 -16.42 4.23
N ASP A 576 -28.67 -17.34 3.26
CA ASP A 576 -29.32 -18.66 3.27
C ASP A 576 -28.34 -19.79 2.98
N GLN A 577 -27.10 -19.61 3.44
CA GLN A 577 -25.98 -20.56 3.31
C GLN A 577 -25.61 -20.86 1.86
N GLY A 578 -25.69 -19.87 0.98
CA GLY A 578 -25.23 -19.96 -0.40
C GLY A 578 -26.24 -20.52 -1.40
N LYS A 579 -27.50 -20.72 -0.98
CA LYS A 579 -28.58 -21.17 -1.88
C LYS A 579 -28.99 -20.06 -2.85
N ASN A 580 -29.10 -18.83 -2.37
CA ASN A 580 -29.38 -17.65 -3.18
C ASN A 580 -28.35 -16.56 -2.93
N TRP A 581 -27.97 -15.87 -4.01
CA TRP A 581 -26.96 -14.81 -4.01
C TRP A 581 -27.53 -13.52 -4.59
N LYS A 582 -27.46 -12.43 -3.82
CA LYS A 582 -27.85 -11.08 -4.24
C LYS A 582 -26.59 -10.27 -4.59
N ARG A 583 -26.58 -9.58 -5.73
CA ARG A 583 -25.49 -8.65 -6.06
C ARG A 583 -25.51 -7.42 -5.15
N ILE A 584 -24.33 -6.96 -4.77
CA ILE A 584 -24.14 -5.78 -3.92
C ILE A 584 -23.17 -4.78 -4.53
N ASP A 585 -22.80 -4.90 -5.80
CA ASP A 585 -21.79 -4.10 -6.50
C ASP A 585 -22.34 -3.27 -7.66
N GLU A 586 -23.66 -3.04 -7.72
CA GLU A 586 -24.34 -2.45 -8.87
C GLU A 586 -23.97 -0.97 -9.11
N ASP A 587 -23.63 -0.25 -8.05
CA ASP A 587 -23.22 1.16 -8.05
C ASP A 587 -21.69 1.34 -8.01
N LEU A 588 -20.93 0.24 -7.99
CA LEU A 588 -19.47 0.30 -8.15
C LEU A 588 -19.10 0.51 -9.63
N PRO A 589 -18.05 1.32 -9.94
CA PRO A 589 -17.61 1.54 -11.31
C PRO A 589 -17.26 0.22 -12.02
N LEU A 590 -17.80 0.04 -13.23
CA LEU A 590 -17.42 -1.05 -14.13
C LEU A 590 -16.08 -0.70 -14.80
N PHE A 591 -15.09 -1.59 -14.71
CA PHE A 591 -13.86 -1.48 -15.50
C PHE A 591 -14.19 -1.81 -16.96
N SER A 592 -13.91 -0.88 -17.88
CA SER A 592 -14.32 -0.94 -19.30
C SER A 592 -13.97 -2.27 -19.98
N GLU A 593 -14.87 -2.78 -20.82
CA GLU A 593 -14.71 -4.02 -21.61
C GLU A 593 -13.56 -3.97 -22.65
N THR A 594 -12.91 -2.82 -22.84
CA THR A 594 -11.95 -2.57 -23.93
C THR A 594 -10.51 -3.01 -23.64
N VAL A 595 -10.20 -3.50 -22.44
CA VAL A 595 -8.84 -3.93 -22.08
C VAL A 595 -8.73 -5.45 -22.22
N GLU A 596 -7.91 -5.91 -23.17
CA GLU A 596 -7.63 -7.34 -23.43
C GLU A 596 -7.01 -8.08 -22.21
N THR A 597 -6.59 -7.37 -21.16
CA THR A 597 -6.09 -7.96 -19.91
C THR A 597 -7.16 -8.03 -18.81
N ASN A 598 -8.03 -9.02 -18.98
CA ASN A 598 -8.98 -9.62 -18.06
C ASN A 598 -8.44 -9.93 -16.63
N SER A 599 -8.71 -9.11 -15.59
CA SER A 599 -8.57 -9.56 -14.17
C SER A 599 -9.08 -8.67 -13.03
N TYR A 600 -9.73 -7.52 -13.26
CA TYR A 600 -10.19 -6.67 -12.14
C TYR A 600 -11.43 -7.23 -11.43
N ILE A 601 -11.32 -7.49 -10.11
CA ILE A 601 -12.39 -7.90 -9.20
C ILE A 601 -12.45 -6.97 -8.00
N TYR A 602 -13.65 -6.69 -7.49
CA TYR A 602 -13.77 -6.10 -6.16
C TYR A 602 -13.56 -7.19 -5.10
N ARG A 603 -12.70 -6.93 -4.12
CA ARG A 603 -12.44 -7.81 -2.98
C ARG A 603 -12.73 -7.05 -1.70
N ILE A 604 -13.31 -7.72 -0.71
CA ILE A 604 -13.31 -7.19 0.65
C ILE A 604 -11.87 -7.20 1.14
N ILE A 605 -11.44 -6.04 1.63
CA ILE A 605 -10.07 -5.85 2.11
C ILE A 605 -10.01 -5.56 3.59
N GLY A 606 -11.15 -5.32 4.25
CA GLY A 606 -11.22 -5.08 5.68
C GLY A 606 -12.63 -4.80 6.17
N ARG A 607 -12.80 -4.88 7.49
CA ARG A 607 -14.01 -4.53 8.23
C ARG A 607 -13.64 -3.79 9.50
N LYS A 608 -14.43 -2.78 9.89
CA LYS A 608 -14.37 -2.09 11.18
C LYS A 608 -15.77 -1.82 11.69
N GLY A 609 -16.14 -2.44 12.82
CA GLY A 609 -17.51 -2.40 13.34
C GLY A 609 -18.56 -2.74 12.28
N ASN A 610 -19.45 -1.79 11.99
CA ASN A 610 -20.52 -1.91 11.00
C ASN A 610 -20.10 -1.58 9.55
N ASN A 611 -18.83 -1.22 9.32
CA ASN A 611 -18.32 -0.83 8.00
C ASN A 611 -17.53 -1.96 7.35
N ILE A 612 -17.77 -2.21 6.06
CA ILE A 612 -16.99 -3.09 5.19
C ILE A 612 -16.28 -2.24 4.14
N PHE A 613 -15.01 -2.56 3.91
CA PHE A 613 -14.15 -1.89 2.93
C PHE A 613 -13.85 -2.82 1.76
N VAL A 614 -13.99 -2.28 0.55
CA VAL A 614 -13.75 -3.00 -0.70
C VAL A 614 -12.75 -2.25 -1.56
N GLY A 615 -11.77 -2.99 -2.09
CA GLY A 615 -10.81 -2.50 -3.07
C GLY A 615 -10.91 -3.28 -4.38
N SER A 616 -10.56 -2.65 -5.50
CA SER A 616 -10.41 -3.33 -6.78
C SER A 616 -9.06 -4.05 -6.88
N SER A 617 -9.05 -5.25 -7.43
CA SER A 617 -7.92 -6.19 -7.48
C SER A 617 -7.74 -6.79 -8.86
N THR A 618 -6.53 -6.78 -9.40
CA THR A 618 -6.11 -7.80 -10.37
C THR A 618 -5.83 -9.12 -9.64
N THR A 619 -5.74 -10.25 -10.35
CA THR A 619 -5.48 -11.58 -9.76
C THR A 619 -4.16 -11.68 -8.97
N SER A 620 -3.28 -10.66 -9.06
CA SER A 620 -1.98 -10.62 -8.38
C SER A 620 -1.77 -9.39 -7.48
N TYR A 621 -2.52 -8.30 -7.66
CA TYR A 621 -2.35 -7.05 -6.91
C TYR A 621 -3.65 -6.25 -6.81
N LEU A 622 -3.92 -5.64 -5.65
CA LEU A 622 -4.95 -4.61 -5.49
C LEU A 622 -4.54 -3.37 -6.29
N ASN A 623 -5.41 -2.83 -7.13
CA ASN A 623 -5.21 -1.63 -7.95
C ASN A 623 -6.55 -0.89 -8.02
N GLY A 624 -6.66 0.31 -7.43
CA GLY A 624 -7.76 1.24 -7.69
C GLY A 624 -8.45 1.83 -6.46
N ASN A 625 -9.68 2.30 -6.64
CA ASN A 625 -10.42 3.06 -5.62
C ASN A 625 -10.78 2.19 -4.41
N LEU A 626 -10.78 2.82 -3.23
CA LEU A 626 -11.30 2.24 -2.00
C LEU A 626 -12.75 2.69 -1.79
N PHE A 627 -13.61 1.74 -1.47
CA PHE A 627 -15.01 1.99 -1.16
C PHE A 627 -15.36 1.46 0.21
N VAL A 628 -16.30 2.13 0.88
CA VAL A 628 -16.86 1.70 2.15
C VAL A 628 -18.38 1.56 2.04
N SER A 629 -18.93 0.57 2.72
CA SER A 629 -20.38 0.42 2.92
C SER A 629 -20.68 -0.03 4.33
N THR A 630 -21.90 0.19 4.80
CA THR A 630 -22.36 -0.37 6.08
C THR A 630 -23.01 -1.74 5.87
N LEU A 631 -22.98 -2.61 6.88
CA LEU A 631 -23.66 -3.91 6.85
C LEU A 631 -25.15 -3.76 6.49
N GLU A 632 -25.81 -2.75 7.04
CA GLU A 632 -27.21 -2.44 6.75
C GLU A 632 -27.44 -2.13 5.26
N LYS A 633 -26.58 -1.31 4.63
CA LYS A 633 -26.70 -0.95 3.21
C LYS A 633 -26.55 -2.16 2.29
N ILE A 634 -25.74 -3.14 2.66
CA ILE A 634 -25.59 -4.40 1.91
C ILE A 634 -26.61 -5.49 2.29
N GLY A 635 -27.55 -5.18 3.19
CA GLY A 635 -28.68 -6.06 3.53
C GLY A 635 -28.45 -7.01 4.70
N VAL A 636 -27.40 -6.78 5.49
CA VAL A 636 -27.12 -7.51 6.72
C VAL A 636 -27.85 -6.82 7.88
N GLN A 637 -28.80 -7.52 8.51
CA GLN A 637 -29.55 -7.00 9.64
C GLN A 637 -28.75 -7.20 10.92
N SER A 638 -28.32 -6.12 11.55
CA SER A 638 -27.61 -6.20 12.82
C SER A 638 -28.61 -6.34 13.98
N SER A 639 -28.70 -7.50 14.61
CA SER A 639 -29.31 -7.63 15.94
C SER A 639 -28.32 -7.15 17.00
N VAL A 640 -28.15 -5.83 17.12
CA VAL A 640 -27.38 -5.29 18.25
C VAL A 640 -28.36 -5.10 19.40
N GLU A 641 -28.40 -6.05 20.34
CA GLU A 641 -28.72 -5.67 21.71
C GLU A 641 -27.62 -4.68 22.10
N SER A 642 -27.98 -3.42 22.28
CA SER A 642 -27.05 -2.42 22.78
C SER A 642 -26.51 -2.90 24.12
N GLU A 643 -25.21 -3.20 24.21
CA GLU A 643 -24.54 -3.22 25.50
C GLU A 643 -24.69 -1.84 26.11
N ILE A 644 -25.60 -1.72 27.08
CA ILE A 644 -25.69 -0.54 27.90
C ILE A 644 -24.45 -0.57 28.78
N GLU A 645 -23.50 0.34 28.57
CA GLU A 645 -22.46 0.61 29.57
C GLU A 645 -23.16 0.90 30.90
N ARG A 646 -23.05 -0.03 31.85
CA ARG A 646 -23.58 0.13 33.20
C ARG A 646 -22.49 0.67 34.10
N ASN A 647 -22.79 1.77 34.79
CA ASN A 647 -21.88 2.35 35.78
C ASN A 647 -21.84 1.46 37.03
N TYR A 648 -20.75 1.50 37.81
CA TYR A 648 -20.64 0.71 39.05
C TYR A 648 -21.30 1.42 40.25
N LEU A 649 -22.12 0.69 41.02
CA LEU A 649 -22.65 1.14 42.32
C LEU A 649 -22.76 -0.03 43.32
N TYR A 650 -22.00 0.02 44.42
CA TYR A 650 -22.03 -1.00 45.49
C TYR A 650 -22.28 -0.38 46.86
N THR A 651 -23.13 -1.01 47.69
CA THR A 651 -23.52 -0.50 49.01
C THR A 651 -23.25 -1.57 50.09
N TYR A 652 -22.81 -1.14 51.26
CA TYR A 652 -22.73 -1.97 52.46
C TYR A 652 -23.99 -1.79 53.33
N PRO A 653 -24.26 -2.74 54.25
CA PRO A 653 -25.36 -2.59 55.20
C PRO A 653 -25.26 -1.32 56.06
N PRO A 654 -26.38 -0.65 56.37
CA PRO A 654 -26.39 0.53 57.23
C PRO A 654 -25.99 0.21 58.67
N TYR A 655 -25.25 1.11 59.31
CA TYR A 655 -24.84 0.98 60.72
C TYR A 655 -24.84 2.35 61.45
N PRO A 656 -25.40 2.44 62.67
CA PRO A 656 -26.18 1.43 63.37
C PRO A 656 -27.54 1.17 62.70
N ASN A 657 -28.05 -0.06 62.79
CA ASN A 657 -29.38 -0.44 62.30
C ASN A 657 -29.98 -1.49 63.26
N PRO A 658 -30.93 -1.14 64.15
CA PRO A 658 -31.69 0.11 64.15
C PRO A 658 -30.87 1.37 64.52
N ALA A 659 -31.22 2.49 63.89
CA ALA A 659 -30.62 3.80 64.06
C ALA A 659 -31.42 4.63 65.07
N LYS A 660 -30.74 5.34 65.98
CA LYS A 660 -31.39 6.17 67.01
C LYS A 660 -31.44 7.65 66.65
N SER A 661 -30.30 8.18 66.23
CA SER A 661 -30.17 9.58 65.83
C SER A 661 -29.39 9.74 64.52
N GLU A 662 -28.61 8.74 64.14
CA GLU A 662 -27.78 8.77 62.93
C GLU A 662 -27.60 7.35 62.39
N VAL A 663 -27.54 7.23 61.07
CA VAL A 663 -27.13 6.01 60.36
C VAL A 663 -26.09 6.31 59.30
N LYS A 664 -25.12 5.40 59.13
CA LYS A 664 -24.07 5.49 58.12
C LYS A 664 -24.15 4.35 57.13
N ILE A 665 -23.93 4.65 55.85
CA ILE A 665 -23.87 3.68 54.75
C ILE A 665 -22.61 3.93 53.96
N LEU A 666 -21.76 2.92 53.83
CA LEU A 666 -20.59 2.93 52.96
C LEU A 666 -20.99 2.47 51.55
N PHE A 667 -20.55 3.19 50.52
CA PHE A 667 -20.74 2.78 49.12
C PHE A 667 -19.59 3.20 48.23
N TYR A 668 -19.50 2.49 47.11
CA TYR A 668 -18.52 2.61 46.04
C TYR A 668 -19.24 2.96 44.75
N TRP A 669 -18.66 3.85 43.95
CA TRP A 669 -19.22 4.32 42.67
C TRP A 669 -18.15 4.43 41.59
N ASP A 670 -18.57 4.61 40.33
CA ASP A 670 -17.68 4.77 39.19
C ASP A 670 -16.84 6.06 39.30
N ILE A 671 -15.51 5.93 39.18
CA ILE A 671 -14.57 7.07 39.33
C ILE A 671 -14.82 8.19 38.31
N ASN A 672 -15.41 7.87 37.15
CA ASN A 672 -15.65 8.83 36.07
C ASN A 672 -16.97 9.60 36.25
N LEU A 673 -17.82 9.22 37.21
CA LEU A 673 -19.09 9.88 37.50
C LEU A 673 -19.15 10.35 38.97
N PRO A 674 -18.94 11.64 39.27
CA PRO A 674 -18.86 12.10 40.66
C PRO A 674 -20.25 12.15 41.34
N MET A 675 -20.43 11.40 42.43
CA MET A 675 -21.68 11.36 43.20
C MET A 675 -21.92 12.63 44.05
N THR A 676 -23.18 13.03 44.17
CA THR A 676 -23.64 14.16 45.01
C THR A 676 -24.83 13.75 45.90
N THR A 677 -25.27 14.65 46.78
CA THR A 677 -26.47 14.42 47.60
C THR A 677 -27.77 14.43 46.80
N ASP A 678 -27.76 14.94 45.56
CA ASP A 678 -28.94 14.97 44.67
C ASP A 678 -29.29 13.57 44.15
N ASP A 679 -28.32 12.66 44.13
CA ASP A 679 -28.48 11.25 43.77
C ASP A 679 -29.26 10.46 44.85
N ILE A 680 -29.60 11.07 45.99
CA ILE A 680 -30.09 10.38 47.18
C ILE A 680 -31.50 10.84 47.54
N SER A 681 -32.40 9.90 47.80
CA SER A 681 -33.77 10.18 48.26
C SER A 681 -34.19 9.17 49.32
N ILE A 682 -34.85 9.64 50.38
CA ILE A 682 -35.33 8.80 51.46
C ILE A 682 -36.85 8.69 51.40
N TYR A 683 -37.37 7.48 51.56
CA TYR A 683 -38.79 7.17 51.55
C TYR A 683 -39.17 6.42 52.83
N ASP A 684 -40.38 6.65 53.33
CA ASP A 684 -40.97 5.75 54.31
C ASP A 684 -41.47 4.45 53.65
N ILE A 685 -41.90 3.48 54.46
CA ILE A 685 -42.42 2.19 53.96
C ILE A 685 -43.69 2.31 53.11
N THR A 686 -44.37 3.47 53.11
CA THR A 686 -45.53 3.75 52.27
C THR A 686 -45.15 4.31 50.89
N GLY A 687 -43.85 4.58 50.67
CA GLY A 687 -43.33 5.18 49.44
C GLY A 687 -43.41 6.70 49.42
N LYS A 688 -43.73 7.35 50.55
CA LYS A 688 -43.74 8.82 50.63
C LYS A 688 -42.31 9.31 50.82
N LYS A 689 -41.87 10.20 49.93
CA LYS A 689 -40.56 10.87 50.01
C LYS A 689 -40.50 11.76 51.24
N ILE A 690 -39.41 11.65 52.00
CA ILE A 690 -39.14 12.45 53.19
C ILE A 690 -38.26 13.61 52.79
N ASP A 691 -38.64 14.80 53.25
CA ASP A 691 -37.80 15.97 53.10
C ASP A 691 -36.65 15.89 54.13
N ALA A 692 -35.53 15.35 53.67
CA ALA A 692 -34.30 15.18 54.46
C ALA A 692 -33.22 16.19 54.03
N VAL A 693 -33.60 17.25 53.30
CA VAL A 693 -32.68 18.28 52.80
C VAL A 693 -32.02 18.97 53.99
N GLY A 694 -30.69 18.85 54.10
CA GLY A 694 -29.89 19.38 55.22
C GLY A 694 -29.55 18.36 56.32
N ASN A 695 -30.20 17.20 56.35
CA ASN A 695 -29.95 16.13 57.33
C ASN A 695 -29.18 14.95 56.73
N ILE A 696 -28.75 15.08 55.47
CA ILE A 696 -27.96 14.09 54.75
C ILE A 696 -26.61 14.72 54.41
N SER A 697 -25.52 14.03 54.74
CA SER A 697 -24.18 14.43 54.34
C SER A 697 -23.43 13.30 53.66
N LEU A 698 -22.68 13.66 52.62
CA LEU A 698 -21.83 12.76 51.87
C LEU A 698 -20.36 13.04 52.23
N VAL A 699 -19.75 12.15 53.01
CA VAL A 699 -18.33 12.24 53.38
C VAL A 699 -17.52 11.35 52.44
N LYS A 700 -16.96 11.95 51.39
CA LYS A 700 -16.08 11.26 50.44
C LYS A 700 -14.76 10.93 51.12
N GLN A 701 -14.33 9.68 51.06
CA GLN A 701 -13.03 9.24 51.56
C GLN A 701 -12.00 9.23 50.43
N GLU A 702 -12.40 8.78 49.24
CA GLU A 702 -11.62 8.84 48.01
C GLU A 702 -12.52 9.26 46.82
N SER A 703 -11.97 9.30 45.61
CA SER A 703 -12.69 9.66 44.38
C SER A 703 -13.84 8.72 43.99
N HIS A 704 -13.84 7.48 44.50
CA HIS A 704 -14.75 6.40 44.10
C HIS A 704 -15.46 5.69 45.27
N TYR A 705 -15.30 6.17 46.51
CA TYR A 705 -16.07 5.66 47.66
C TYR A 705 -16.15 6.64 48.84
N GLY A 706 -17.18 6.46 49.69
CA GLY A 706 -17.47 7.36 50.79
C GLY A 706 -18.66 6.92 51.65
N ASN A 707 -18.89 7.66 52.73
CA ASN A 707 -20.00 7.39 53.64
C ASN A 707 -21.13 8.40 53.45
N LEU A 708 -22.35 7.89 53.30
CA LEU A 708 -23.58 8.65 53.49
C LEU A 708 -23.90 8.62 54.98
N ILE A 709 -24.17 9.79 55.53
CA ILE A 709 -24.61 9.96 56.90
C ILE A 709 -25.99 10.60 56.84
N TRP A 710 -26.99 9.93 57.42
CA TRP A 710 -28.32 10.47 57.61
C TRP A 710 -28.57 10.71 59.09
N ASP A 711 -28.78 11.97 59.47
CA ASP A 711 -29.32 12.36 60.77
C ASP A 711 -30.83 12.08 60.77
N CYS A 712 -31.21 11.00 61.46
CA CYS A 712 -32.58 10.54 61.57
C CYS A 712 -33.21 10.91 62.92
N SER A 713 -32.62 11.83 63.69
CA SER A 713 -33.12 12.23 65.02
C SER A 713 -34.54 12.82 65.03
N SER A 714 -34.97 13.36 63.89
CA SER A 714 -36.32 13.92 63.69
C SER A 714 -37.29 12.96 63.00
N ALA A 715 -36.82 11.79 62.55
CA ALA A 715 -37.66 10.77 61.94
C ALA A 715 -38.49 10.03 63.00
N GLN A 716 -39.69 9.60 62.63
CA GLN A 716 -40.52 8.77 63.52
C GLN A 716 -39.97 7.35 63.56
N PRO A 717 -40.16 6.58 64.65
CA PRO A 717 -39.78 5.18 64.68
C PRO A 717 -40.46 4.39 63.55
N GLY A 718 -39.68 3.64 62.77
CA GLY A 718 -40.18 3.00 61.57
C GLY A 718 -39.12 2.49 60.61
N ILE A 719 -39.58 1.97 59.46
CA ILE A 719 -38.72 1.47 58.39
C ILE A 719 -38.67 2.50 57.27
N TYR A 720 -37.45 2.81 56.83
CA TYR A 720 -37.14 3.75 55.78
C TYR A 720 -36.29 3.09 54.69
N LEU A 721 -36.48 3.56 53.46
CA LEU A 721 -35.71 3.15 52.28
C LEU A 721 -34.89 4.35 51.79
N ILE A 722 -33.58 4.24 51.87
CA ILE A 722 -32.65 5.19 51.26
C ILE A 722 -32.39 4.71 49.84
N ASN A 723 -32.88 5.46 48.87
CA ASN A 723 -32.68 5.20 47.46
C ASN A 723 -31.50 6.03 46.94
N ILE A 724 -30.56 5.38 46.29
CA ILE A 724 -29.37 5.97 45.67
C ILE A 724 -29.46 5.70 44.18
N LYS A 725 -29.65 6.75 43.39
CA LYS A 725 -29.74 6.68 41.93
C LYS A 725 -28.56 7.40 41.33
N HIS A 726 -27.64 6.65 40.73
CA HIS A 726 -26.37 7.18 40.25
C HIS A 726 -26.08 6.68 38.82
N GLY A 727 -26.17 7.59 37.85
CA GLY A 727 -26.06 7.25 36.44
C GLY A 727 -27.13 6.24 36.00
N THR A 728 -26.72 5.09 35.50
CA THR A 728 -27.60 3.99 35.05
C THR A 728 -28.04 3.04 36.17
N GLU A 729 -27.47 3.14 37.38
CA GLU A 729 -27.73 2.23 38.49
C GLU A 729 -28.60 2.86 39.58
N GLU A 730 -29.41 2.03 40.25
CA GLU A 730 -30.28 2.44 41.34
C GLU A 730 -30.28 1.36 42.45
N LYS A 731 -30.01 1.77 43.70
CA LYS A 731 -29.99 0.88 44.86
C LYS A 731 -30.80 1.45 46.02
N ALA A 732 -31.65 0.60 46.58
CA ALA A 732 -32.40 0.89 47.80
C ALA A 732 -31.78 0.17 49.02
N VAL A 733 -31.51 0.93 50.09
CA VAL A 733 -30.98 0.43 51.36
C VAL A 733 -32.03 0.61 52.45
N LYS A 734 -32.35 -0.48 53.17
CA LYS A 734 -33.32 -0.48 54.25
C LYS A 734 -32.70 -0.05 55.58
N VAL A 735 -33.26 0.98 56.20
CA VAL A 735 -32.89 1.49 57.53
C VAL A 735 -34.08 1.36 58.48
N VAL A 736 -33.86 0.88 59.69
CA VAL A 736 -34.82 0.88 60.79
C VAL A 736 -34.45 2.02 61.74
N VAL A 737 -35.40 2.87 62.08
CA VAL A 737 -35.23 3.96 63.08
C VAL A 737 -36.01 3.60 64.33
N GLU A 738 -35.37 3.73 65.49
CA GLU A 738 -35.90 3.41 66.83
C GLU A 738 -36.41 4.63 67.61
#